data_AF-A0A976FSR8-F1
#
_entry.id   AF-A0A976FSR8-F1
#
_cell.length_a   1.000
_cell.length_b   1.000
_cell.length_c   1.000
_cell.angle_alpha   90.00
_cell.angle_beta   90.00
_cell.angle_gamma   90.00
#
_symmetry.space_group_name_H-M   'P 1'
#
loop_
_entity.id
_entity.type
_entity.pdbx_description
1 polymer ?
#
loop_
_entity_poly.entity_id
_entity_poly.type
_entity_poly.pdbx_seq_one_letter_code
_entity_poly.pdbx_strand_id
1 'polypeptide(L)'
;MVKLLCALVGEGTVFSVDIDGNKLVGDLQYAIKKNTSNKIKCSSAQLKLYLARRGDAWLSDSEPSALQLIEGNVDDDIEIMISCKPIKTSWPIQDCLDEKQLPAPQLKQIHVLVVVPIRPLQSVPQTFFNILTNDSAVETVERYEAVAKTLARTEEVESLSKTIRTILEGNFKVTPFVVLENSSGTGKTQMAFNLDATGRFDVFYIWCAKIGDSVQQEICKAYVTRSDTFGTCLNTDFKMTKNRGDGTGGIVSLQRTDFLYLYGFIHAALLGKKEVDSAIKTRNDVEKALEDRATSGKKPFIFFLDEFPRDIDRDTASSDHQSRMPAPTTQEAYDHKRRLRLMLNVFRSFGLVVIASSTSGTARTSALVSSGSRTDSDYLWCTVHPLFPRTVIGCDIGMLPTVIQNIIANSRPLFTEIALEYMRKKPWSVGSNTVNYLNALVGHSARIFAMMKGGRPLDFKIGQLCLLLCSSYRAEDGKANLIDGHYACLDEQKTFGLMLNGTGHLYKVEGEIEADKAKDEAQDKRTWECRNVFPHPANDVLLHLTLTGGKSYRPFYSPLREVLLSMSTSTMYLHDSNEPMNDGQRLEALVSAAVVMASHVDGLGGVALTTFLGRLLVELGVSSQDEKIELPLGFEIRENWVVPFLSPPNVEWPAWLLHDESMQFDNLVRTANGDTIDFRIDSGLISVECKDHKRPLSLETIKEILLHVPADSKVHFIVTRSLRKHYFTKKDTYATFLREHNLPTMDIYHVSYGSTLKEIVGMENQESQKVQCMDDGSTKHCEKKLVIFIEIGNRRI
;
A
#
# COMPACT_ATOMS: atom_id res chain seq x y z
N MET A 1 -37.40 56.43 -22.64
CA MET A 1 -37.31 55.46 -21.52
C MET A 1 -38.34 54.39 -21.75
N VAL A 2 -37.91 53.14 -21.88
CA VAL A 2 -38.72 51.94 -22.02
C VAL A 2 -38.61 51.16 -20.72
N LYS A 3 -39.75 50.65 -20.23
CA LYS A 3 -39.80 49.80 -19.04
C LYS A 3 -39.96 48.35 -19.46
N LEU A 4 -38.95 47.53 -19.22
CA LEU A 4 -38.93 46.12 -19.60
C LEU A 4 -39.07 45.24 -18.36
N LEU A 5 -40.00 44.30 -18.40
CA LEU A 5 -40.10 43.24 -17.40
C LEU A 5 -39.21 42.07 -17.83
N CYS A 6 -38.21 41.76 -17.02
CA CYS A 6 -37.21 40.72 -17.27
C CYS A 6 -37.43 39.55 -16.33
N ALA A 7 -37.26 38.33 -16.82
CA ALA A 7 -37.34 37.10 -16.03
C ALA A 7 -36.03 36.32 -16.08
N LEU A 8 -35.50 35.94 -14.91
CA LEU A 8 -34.32 35.08 -14.79
C LEU A 8 -34.75 33.62 -14.95
N VAL A 9 -34.34 32.99 -16.05
CA VAL A 9 -34.76 31.62 -16.39
C VAL A 9 -34.19 30.63 -15.38
N GLY A 10 -35.05 29.79 -14.79
CA GLY A 10 -34.69 28.75 -13.80
C GLY A 10 -34.56 29.22 -12.35
N GLU A 11 -34.80 30.50 -12.05
CA GLU A 11 -34.58 31.10 -10.71
C GLU A 11 -35.83 31.81 -10.14
N GLY A 12 -36.96 31.76 -10.84
CA GLY A 12 -38.24 32.29 -10.36
C GLY A 12 -38.25 33.80 -10.10
N THR A 13 -37.36 34.55 -10.75
CA THR A 13 -37.14 35.96 -10.44
C THR A 13 -37.56 36.85 -11.60
N VAL A 14 -38.62 37.64 -11.39
CA VAL A 14 -39.10 38.64 -12.34
C VAL A 14 -38.88 40.05 -11.78
N PHE A 15 -38.34 40.96 -12.58
CA PHE A 15 -37.98 42.31 -12.17
C PHE A 15 -38.08 43.31 -13.32
N SER A 16 -38.38 44.57 -13.02
CA SER A 16 -38.45 45.62 -14.03
C SER A 16 -37.13 46.36 -14.19
N VAL A 17 -36.77 46.71 -15.43
CA VAL A 17 -35.62 47.54 -15.78
C VAL A 17 -36.10 48.73 -16.62
N ASP A 18 -35.78 49.94 -16.16
CA ASP A 18 -36.01 51.18 -16.91
C ASP A 18 -34.74 51.55 -17.68
N ILE A 19 -34.82 51.66 -19.01
CA ILE A 19 -33.68 51.95 -19.88
C ILE A 19 -34.08 52.85 -21.06
N ASP A 20 -33.16 53.64 -21.59
CA ASP A 20 -33.41 54.38 -22.81
C ASP A 20 -33.36 53.45 -24.03
N GLY A 21 -34.38 53.50 -24.90
CA GLY A 21 -34.52 52.59 -26.05
C GLY A 21 -33.40 52.76 -27.09
N ASN A 22 -32.77 53.94 -27.12
CA ASN A 22 -31.62 54.22 -28.00
C ASN A 22 -30.30 53.62 -27.49
N LYS A 23 -30.27 53.04 -26.28
CA LYS A 23 -29.07 52.36 -25.75
C LYS A 23 -28.92 50.98 -26.36
N LEU A 24 -27.71 50.43 -26.24
CA LEU A 24 -27.40 49.12 -26.75
C LEU A 24 -27.90 48.02 -25.81
N VAL A 25 -28.14 46.84 -26.36
CA VAL A 25 -28.48 45.64 -25.57
C VAL A 25 -27.37 45.30 -24.55
N GLY A 26 -26.11 45.65 -24.84
CA GLY A 26 -25.02 45.58 -23.86
C GLY A 26 -25.24 46.46 -22.61
N ASP A 27 -25.86 47.63 -22.77
CA ASP A 27 -26.25 48.49 -21.65
C ASP A 27 -27.40 47.88 -20.84
N LEU A 28 -28.33 47.18 -21.51
CA LEU A 28 -29.40 46.42 -20.87
C LEU A 28 -28.84 45.27 -20.01
N GLN A 29 -27.87 44.51 -20.53
CA GLN A 29 -27.17 43.48 -19.75
C GLN A 29 -26.53 44.05 -18.48
N TYR A 30 -25.90 45.23 -18.59
CA TYR A 30 -25.31 45.91 -17.45
C TYR A 30 -26.37 46.36 -16.43
N ALA A 31 -27.47 46.95 -16.90
CA ALA A 31 -28.59 47.37 -16.05
C ALA A 31 -29.23 46.20 -15.31
N ILE A 32 -29.45 45.07 -16.00
CA ILE A 32 -29.98 43.83 -15.42
C ILE A 32 -29.07 43.34 -14.29
N LYS A 33 -27.76 43.19 -14.56
CA LYS A 33 -26.79 42.75 -13.55
C LYS A 33 -26.75 43.69 -12.34
N LYS A 34 -26.79 45.01 -12.58
CA LYS A 34 -26.79 46.00 -11.50
C LYS A 34 -28.03 45.85 -10.61
N ASN A 35 -29.20 45.59 -11.19
CA ASN A 35 -30.47 45.45 -10.47
C ASN A 35 -30.59 44.10 -9.72
N THR A 36 -29.85 43.08 -10.14
CA THR A 36 -29.90 41.70 -9.59
C THR A 36 -28.53 41.19 -9.15
N SER A 37 -27.69 42.09 -8.60
CA SER A 37 -26.28 41.83 -8.31
C SER A 37 -26.03 40.72 -7.26
N ASN A 38 -27.01 40.47 -6.40
CA ASN A 38 -26.98 39.37 -5.43
C ASN A 38 -27.24 37.99 -6.05
N LYS A 39 -27.92 37.92 -7.20
CA LYS A 39 -28.27 36.67 -7.89
C LYS A 39 -27.35 36.37 -9.08
N ILE A 40 -26.94 37.39 -9.85
CA ILE A 40 -26.08 37.23 -11.02
C ILE A 40 -24.60 37.46 -10.65
N LYS A 41 -23.83 36.36 -10.52
CA LYS A 41 -22.39 36.40 -10.18
C LYS A 41 -21.46 36.51 -11.39
N CYS A 42 -21.95 36.29 -12.61
CA CYS A 42 -21.15 36.33 -13.84
C CYS A 42 -20.95 37.77 -14.38
N SER A 43 -20.11 37.96 -15.40
CA SER A 43 -20.00 39.27 -16.07
C SER A 43 -21.30 39.62 -16.78
N SER A 44 -21.68 40.91 -16.89
CA SER A 44 -22.89 41.32 -17.61
C SER A 44 -22.82 40.91 -19.08
N ALA A 45 -21.64 40.98 -19.69
CA ALA A 45 -21.39 40.57 -21.08
C ALA A 45 -21.64 39.06 -21.33
N GLN A 46 -21.72 38.25 -20.27
CA GLN A 46 -22.00 36.82 -20.38
C GLN A 46 -23.50 36.51 -20.43
N LEU A 47 -24.39 37.44 -20.03
CA LEU A 47 -25.83 37.21 -20.04
C LEU A 47 -26.35 37.03 -21.46
N LYS A 48 -27.14 35.99 -21.71
CA LYS A 48 -27.88 35.85 -22.98
C LYS A 48 -29.30 36.35 -22.77
N LEU A 49 -29.72 37.30 -23.61
CA LEU A 49 -31.05 37.89 -23.55
C LEU A 49 -31.88 37.38 -24.73
N TYR A 50 -33.13 37.03 -24.48
CA TYR A 50 -34.09 36.57 -25.48
C TYR A 50 -35.40 37.35 -25.33
N LEU A 51 -36.13 37.56 -26.43
CA LEU A 51 -37.46 38.15 -26.37
C LEU A 51 -38.46 37.09 -25.88
N ALA A 52 -39.21 37.41 -24.84
CA ALA A 52 -40.28 36.56 -24.30
C ALA A 52 -41.54 36.74 -25.16
N ARG A 53 -41.59 36.09 -26.32
CA ARG A 53 -42.70 36.24 -27.28
C ARG A 53 -43.17 34.91 -27.84
N ARG A 54 -44.45 34.87 -28.21
CA ARG A 54 -45.06 33.79 -28.99
C ARG A 54 -45.69 34.39 -30.24
N GLY A 55 -45.12 34.09 -31.41
CA GLY A 55 -45.50 34.76 -32.64
C GLY A 55 -45.28 36.27 -32.55
N ASP A 56 -46.34 37.04 -32.75
CA ASP A 56 -46.32 38.51 -32.79
C ASP A 56 -46.87 39.14 -31.49
N ALA A 57 -46.86 38.39 -30.38
CA ALA A 57 -47.31 38.86 -29.06
C ALA A 57 -46.27 38.57 -27.95
N TRP A 58 -46.21 39.45 -26.95
CA TRP A 58 -45.44 39.24 -25.71
C TRP A 58 -46.06 38.15 -24.84
N LEU A 59 -45.22 37.47 -24.04
CA LEU A 59 -45.67 36.49 -23.06
C LEU A 59 -46.43 37.19 -21.92
N SER A 60 -47.73 36.91 -21.75
CA SER A 60 -48.50 37.45 -20.63
C SER A 60 -48.07 36.81 -19.31
N ASP A 61 -48.00 37.58 -18.22
CA ASP A 61 -47.71 37.07 -16.87
C ASP A 61 -48.78 36.12 -16.30
N SER A 62 -49.94 36.03 -16.97
CA SER A 62 -51.05 35.14 -16.63
C SER A 62 -51.05 33.83 -17.42
N GLU A 63 -50.16 33.67 -18.40
CA GLU A 63 -50.02 32.42 -19.16
C GLU A 63 -49.37 31.33 -18.31
N PRO A 64 -49.74 30.04 -18.51
CA PRO A 64 -49.16 28.92 -17.75
C PRO A 64 -47.63 28.92 -17.74
N SER A 65 -47.00 29.18 -18.89
CA SER A 65 -45.53 29.23 -19.02
C SER A 65 -44.90 30.37 -18.24
N ALA A 66 -45.57 31.52 -18.13
CA ALA A 66 -45.10 32.63 -17.30
C ALA A 66 -45.25 32.33 -15.81
N LEU A 67 -46.34 31.66 -15.40
CA LEU A 67 -46.53 31.21 -14.03
C LEU A 67 -45.46 30.18 -13.61
N GLN A 68 -45.18 29.20 -14.48
CA GLN A 68 -44.08 28.24 -14.27
C GLN A 68 -42.73 28.94 -14.17
N LEU A 69 -42.48 29.93 -15.03
CA LEU A 69 -41.25 30.72 -15.01
C LEU A 69 -41.11 31.55 -13.72
N ILE A 70 -42.21 32.06 -13.15
CA ILE A 70 -42.24 32.76 -11.86
C ILE A 70 -41.97 31.78 -10.71
N GLU A 71 -42.42 30.54 -10.80
CA GLU A 71 -42.12 29.46 -9.84
C GLU A 71 -40.67 28.93 -9.96
N GLY A 72 -39.95 29.32 -11.02
CA GLY A 72 -38.57 28.90 -11.29
C GLY A 72 -38.44 27.65 -12.15
N ASN A 73 -39.54 27.13 -12.68
CA ASN A 73 -39.56 26.03 -13.62
C ASN A 73 -39.39 26.53 -15.06
N VAL A 74 -38.86 25.67 -15.94
CA VAL A 74 -38.73 25.94 -17.39
C VAL A 74 -39.56 24.88 -18.10
N ASP A 75 -40.61 25.31 -18.81
CA ASP A 75 -41.45 24.42 -19.63
C ASP A 75 -40.99 24.44 -21.10
N ASP A 76 -41.59 23.56 -21.91
CA ASP A 76 -41.26 23.40 -23.33
C ASP A 76 -41.40 24.73 -24.10
N ASP A 77 -42.36 25.59 -23.73
CA ASP A 77 -42.58 26.88 -24.38
C ASP A 77 -41.45 27.88 -24.09
N ILE A 78 -40.99 27.96 -22.84
CA ILE A 78 -39.81 28.76 -22.49
C ILE A 78 -38.55 28.18 -23.14
N GLU A 79 -38.42 26.85 -23.21
CA GLU A 79 -37.29 26.19 -23.89
C GLU A 79 -37.24 26.53 -25.38
N ILE A 80 -38.39 26.53 -26.06
CA ILE A 80 -38.52 26.98 -27.45
C ILE A 80 -38.11 28.45 -27.59
N MET A 81 -38.53 29.35 -26.68
CA MET A 81 -38.16 30.77 -26.74
C MET A 81 -36.65 31.00 -26.60
N ILE A 82 -35.97 30.25 -25.73
CA ILE A 82 -34.50 30.37 -25.54
C ILE A 82 -33.68 29.58 -26.58
N SER A 83 -34.30 28.66 -27.33
CA SER A 83 -33.66 27.96 -28.45
C SER A 83 -33.43 28.86 -29.68
N CYS A 84 -34.08 30.03 -29.71
CA CYS A 84 -33.89 31.05 -30.75
C CYS A 84 -32.49 31.72 -30.67
N LYS A 85 -32.17 32.61 -31.62
CA LYS A 85 -30.93 33.40 -31.52
C LYS A 85 -31.08 34.46 -30.42
N PRO A 86 -30.10 34.60 -29.50
CA PRO A 86 -30.12 35.66 -28.51
C PRO A 86 -30.01 37.04 -29.17
N ILE A 87 -30.53 38.06 -28.49
CA ILE A 87 -30.49 39.44 -28.96
C ILE A 87 -29.03 39.89 -29.07
N LYS A 88 -28.67 40.52 -30.19
CA LYS A 88 -27.30 40.99 -30.44
C LYS A 88 -26.95 42.15 -29.51
N THR A 89 -25.83 42.03 -28.80
CA THR A 89 -25.37 43.04 -27.83
C THR A 89 -25.09 44.41 -28.44
N SER A 90 -24.75 44.44 -29.73
CA SER A 90 -24.44 45.67 -30.48
C SER A 90 -25.66 46.36 -31.09
N TRP A 91 -26.87 45.83 -30.89
CA TRP A 91 -28.09 46.42 -31.43
C TRP A 91 -28.70 47.43 -30.45
N PRO A 92 -29.29 48.53 -30.93
CA PRO A 92 -30.17 49.38 -30.13
C PRO A 92 -31.34 48.56 -29.59
N ILE A 93 -31.75 48.83 -28.35
CA ILE A 93 -32.87 48.14 -27.71
C ILE A 93 -34.15 48.36 -28.52
N GLN A 94 -34.37 49.58 -29.03
CA GLN A 94 -35.54 49.92 -29.84
C GLN A 94 -35.62 49.06 -31.11
N ASP A 95 -34.51 48.90 -31.84
CA ASP A 95 -34.45 48.03 -33.04
C ASP A 95 -34.80 46.57 -32.72
N CYS A 96 -34.45 46.11 -31.51
CA CYS A 96 -34.79 44.76 -31.05
C CYS A 96 -36.26 44.63 -30.65
N LEU A 97 -36.88 45.70 -30.16
CA LEU A 97 -38.31 45.74 -29.80
C LEU A 97 -39.20 45.90 -31.05
N ASP A 98 -38.70 46.62 -32.06
CA ASP A 98 -39.39 46.83 -33.34
C ASP A 98 -39.24 45.63 -34.30
N GLU A 99 -38.34 44.69 -33.97
CA GLU A 99 -38.18 43.44 -34.71
C GLU A 99 -39.45 42.58 -34.59
N LYS A 100 -40.04 42.22 -35.74
CA LYS A 100 -41.25 41.36 -35.88
C LYS A 100 -42.60 41.99 -35.49
N GLN A 101 -42.79 43.30 -35.66
CA GLN A 101 -44.11 43.97 -35.50
C GLN A 101 -44.73 43.82 -34.10
N LEU A 102 -43.92 43.65 -33.05
CA LEU A 102 -44.42 43.50 -31.70
C LEU A 102 -45.06 44.82 -31.20
N PRO A 103 -46.16 44.75 -30.42
CA PRO A 103 -46.73 45.93 -29.81
C PRO A 103 -45.75 46.52 -28.78
N ALA A 104 -45.87 47.82 -28.49
CA ALA A 104 -45.05 48.47 -27.47
C ALA A 104 -45.16 47.74 -26.11
N PRO A 105 -44.06 47.52 -25.37
CA PRO A 105 -44.05 46.87 -24.05
C PRO A 105 -45.12 47.42 -23.09
N GLN A 106 -45.96 46.54 -22.53
CA GLN A 106 -46.99 46.91 -21.55
C GLN A 106 -46.79 46.22 -20.20
N LEU A 107 -47.45 46.72 -19.17
CA LEU A 107 -47.48 46.05 -17.86
C LEU A 107 -48.21 44.71 -17.96
N LYS A 108 -47.86 43.77 -17.08
CA LYS A 108 -48.39 42.38 -17.03
C LYS A 108 -47.92 41.46 -18.17
N GLN A 109 -46.79 41.79 -18.76
CA GLN A 109 -46.14 41.00 -19.80
C GLN A 109 -44.66 40.83 -19.46
N ILE A 110 -44.12 39.63 -19.66
CA ILE A 110 -42.68 39.38 -19.61
C ILE A 110 -42.13 39.71 -21.00
N HIS A 111 -41.07 40.51 -21.06
CA HIS A 111 -40.52 41.04 -22.31
C HIS A 111 -39.18 40.39 -22.65
N VAL A 112 -38.35 40.16 -21.63
CA VAL A 112 -36.98 39.64 -21.80
C VAL A 112 -36.74 38.44 -20.90
N LEU A 113 -36.32 37.32 -21.50
CA LEU A 113 -35.78 36.18 -20.77
C LEU A 113 -34.27 36.37 -20.62
N VAL A 114 -33.81 36.31 -19.37
CA VAL A 114 -32.40 36.46 -19.00
C VAL A 114 -31.86 35.07 -18.68
N VAL A 115 -30.99 34.56 -19.55
CA VAL A 115 -30.29 33.30 -19.33
C VAL A 115 -28.89 33.61 -18.85
N VAL A 116 -28.60 33.21 -17.61
CA VAL A 116 -27.24 33.19 -17.08
C VAL A 116 -26.58 31.95 -17.66
N PRO A 117 -25.43 32.05 -18.36
CA PRO A 117 -24.72 30.86 -18.77
C PRO A 117 -24.31 30.10 -17.51
N ILE A 118 -24.93 28.94 -17.30
CA ILE A 118 -24.23 27.84 -16.65
C ILE A 118 -22.95 27.72 -17.45
N ARG A 119 -21.78 27.86 -16.81
CA ARG A 119 -20.51 27.76 -17.52
C ARG A 119 -20.61 26.55 -18.44
N PRO A 120 -20.59 26.70 -19.78
CA PRO A 120 -20.14 25.60 -20.57
C PRO A 120 -18.74 25.37 -20.03
N LEU A 121 -18.49 24.17 -19.51
CA LEU A 121 -17.13 23.64 -19.48
C LEU A 121 -16.50 24.12 -20.80
N GLN A 122 -15.36 24.83 -20.70
CA GLN A 122 -14.52 25.14 -21.86
C GLN A 122 -14.65 23.96 -22.80
N SER A 123 -15.12 24.19 -24.04
CA SER A 123 -15.36 23.17 -25.04
C SER A 123 -14.31 22.09 -24.89
N VAL A 124 -14.68 21.04 -24.14
CA VAL A 124 -13.87 19.85 -24.08
C VAL A 124 -14.06 19.36 -25.50
N PRO A 125 -12.99 19.19 -26.29
CA PRO A 125 -13.12 18.55 -27.59
C PRO A 125 -14.04 17.35 -27.39
N GLN A 126 -15.02 17.11 -28.27
CA GLN A 126 -15.90 15.94 -28.20
C GLN A 126 -15.03 14.71 -27.97
N THR A 127 -14.84 14.36 -26.70
CA THR A 127 -13.94 13.34 -26.24
C THR A 127 -14.93 12.30 -25.81
N PHE A 128 -15.10 11.31 -26.67
CA PHE A 128 -15.89 10.14 -26.35
C PHE A 128 -15.36 9.58 -25.03
N PHE A 129 -16.18 9.61 -23.99
CA PHE A 129 -15.88 9.06 -22.67
C PHE A 129 -16.01 7.55 -22.74
N ASN A 130 -15.04 6.91 -23.37
CA ASN A 130 -15.05 5.48 -23.61
C ASN A 130 -14.72 4.71 -22.31
N ILE A 131 -15.44 3.61 -22.07
CA ILE A 131 -15.30 2.73 -20.89
C ILE A 131 -14.91 1.29 -21.27
N LEU A 132 -14.55 1.05 -22.53
CA LEU A 132 -13.99 -0.19 -23.01
C LEU A 132 -12.57 -0.41 -22.50
N THR A 133 -12.18 -1.68 -22.58
CA THR A 133 -10.79 -2.09 -22.50
C THR A 133 -10.04 -1.67 -23.76
N ASN A 134 -8.77 -1.33 -23.61
CA ASN A 134 -7.88 -1.02 -24.71
C ASN A 134 -7.27 -2.31 -25.27
N ASP A 135 -7.39 -2.50 -26.58
CA ASP A 135 -6.93 -3.71 -27.28
C ASP A 135 -5.40 -3.90 -27.22
N SER A 136 -4.64 -2.85 -26.89
CA SER A 136 -3.16 -2.90 -26.82
C SER A 136 -2.59 -3.84 -25.75
N ALA A 137 -3.40 -4.35 -24.82
CA ALA A 137 -2.96 -5.23 -23.73
C ALA A 137 -3.83 -6.50 -23.58
N VAL A 138 -4.50 -6.94 -24.66
CA VAL A 138 -5.39 -8.11 -24.67
C VAL A 138 -4.72 -9.37 -24.15
N GLU A 139 -3.50 -9.69 -24.61
CA GLU A 139 -2.75 -10.86 -24.15
C GLU A 139 -2.51 -10.85 -22.62
N THR A 140 -2.40 -9.66 -22.02
CA THR A 140 -2.25 -9.56 -20.56
C THR A 140 -3.57 -9.87 -19.86
N VAL A 141 -4.68 -9.32 -20.34
CA VAL A 141 -6.01 -9.61 -19.78
C VAL A 141 -6.34 -11.10 -19.93
N GLU A 142 -6.09 -11.69 -21.09
CA GLU A 142 -6.31 -13.12 -21.34
C GLU A 142 -5.50 -14.02 -20.39
N ARG A 143 -4.28 -13.61 -20.01
CA ARG A 143 -3.49 -14.33 -18.98
C ARG A 143 -4.18 -14.30 -17.62
N TYR A 144 -4.67 -13.13 -17.18
CA TYR A 144 -5.43 -13.02 -15.92
C TYR A 144 -6.69 -13.88 -15.97
N GLU A 145 -7.43 -13.89 -17.08
CA GLU A 145 -8.63 -14.70 -17.26
C GLU A 145 -8.33 -16.20 -17.30
N ALA A 146 -7.24 -16.62 -17.94
CA ALA A 146 -6.82 -18.02 -17.98
C ALA A 146 -6.47 -18.55 -16.58
N VAL A 147 -5.71 -17.77 -15.80
CA VAL A 147 -5.39 -18.10 -14.40
C VAL A 147 -6.66 -18.12 -13.55
N ALA A 148 -7.59 -17.18 -13.76
CA ALA A 148 -8.83 -17.08 -13.03
C ALA A 148 -9.72 -18.33 -13.14
N LYS A 149 -9.76 -18.98 -14.31
CA LYS A 149 -10.50 -20.24 -14.50
C LYS A 149 -10.06 -21.34 -13.54
N THR A 150 -8.79 -21.34 -13.14
CA THR A 150 -8.24 -22.30 -12.18
C THR A 150 -8.49 -21.85 -10.74
N LEU A 151 -8.28 -20.56 -10.46
CA LEU A 151 -8.36 -20.01 -9.10
C LEU A 151 -9.79 -19.76 -8.61
N ALA A 152 -10.78 -19.66 -9.50
CA ALA A 152 -12.17 -19.34 -9.15
C ALA A 152 -12.81 -20.32 -8.14
N ARG A 153 -12.23 -21.52 -7.96
CA ARG A 153 -12.74 -22.57 -7.08
C ARG A 153 -11.93 -22.72 -5.78
N THR A 154 -10.96 -21.86 -5.52
CA THR A 154 -10.19 -21.94 -4.27
C THR A 154 -11.01 -21.42 -3.08
N GLU A 155 -10.62 -21.83 -1.88
CA GLU A 155 -11.31 -21.48 -0.64
C GLU A 155 -11.35 -19.96 -0.41
N GLU A 156 -10.29 -19.23 -0.77
CA GLU A 156 -10.21 -17.78 -0.59
C GLU A 156 -11.22 -17.05 -1.49
N VAL A 157 -11.39 -17.48 -2.74
CA VAL A 157 -12.37 -16.90 -3.68
C VAL A 157 -13.80 -17.24 -3.25
N GLU A 158 -14.02 -18.47 -2.79
CA GLU A 158 -15.33 -18.90 -2.26
C GLU A 158 -15.69 -18.13 -0.98
N SER A 159 -14.74 -17.92 -0.07
CA SER A 159 -14.93 -17.11 1.14
C SER A 159 -15.32 -15.67 0.80
N LEU A 160 -14.59 -15.02 -0.10
CA LEU A 160 -14.93 -13.67 -0.54
C LEU A 160 -16.29 -13.62 -1.24
N SER A 161 -16.60 -14.62 -2.09
CA SER A 161 -17.90 -14.74 -2.75
C SER A 161 -19.05 -14.88 -1.75
N LYS A 162 -18.86 -15.65 -0.66
CA LYS A 162 -19.85 -15.78 0.43
C LYS A 162 -20.07 -14.43 1.11
N THR A 163 -19.00 -13.70 1.42
CA THR A 163 -19.08 -12.35 2.00
C THR A 163 -19.88 -11.40 1.10
N ILE A 164 -19.60 -11.37 -0.21
CA ILE A 164 -20.30 -10.49 -1.16
C ILE A 164 -21.80 -10.83 -1.21
N ARG A 165 -22.17 -12.12 -1.28
CA ARG A 165 -23.58 -12.54 -1.24
C ARG A 165 -24.28 -12.09 0.04
N THR A 166 -23.61 -12.26 1.18
CA THR A 166 -24.16 -11.85 2.47
C THR A 166 -24.44 -10.34 2.51
N ILE A 167 -23.57 -9.54 1.88
CA ILE A 167 -23.81 -8.09 1.75
C ILE A 167 -25.00 -7.80 0.83
N LEU A 168 -25.10 -8.50 -0.30
CA LEU A 168 -26.19 -8.33 -1.28
C LEU A 168 -27.56 -8.74 -0.74
N GLU A 169 -27.61 -9.82 0.05
CA GLU A 169 -28.82 -10.38 0.64
C GLU A 169 -29.24 -9.67 1.94
N GLY A 170 -28.29 -8.98 2.60
CA GLY A 170 -28.52 -8.32 3.87
C GLY A 170 -29.22 -6.96 3.74
N ASN A 171 -30.08 -6.65 4.71
CA ASN A 171 -30.81 -5.38 4.77
C ASN A 171 -30.04 -4.30 5.55
N PHE A 172 -28.96 -3.78 4.95
CA PHE A 172 -28.12 -2.77 5.58
C PHE A 172 -28.65 -1.35 5.32
N LYS A 173 -28.77 -0.53 6.38
CA LYS A 173 -29.08 0.91 6.26
C LYS A 173 -28.07 1.65 5.36
N VAL A 174 -26.81 1.24 5.46
CA VAL A 174 -25.71 1.70 4.63
C VAL A 174 -24.99 0.45 4.14
N THR A 175 -24.97 0.23 2.83
CA THR A 175 -24.32 -0.95 2.25
C THR A 175 -22.83 -0.96 2.60
N PRO A 176 -22.34 -2.01 3.30
CA PRO A 176 -20.92 -2.18 3.56
C PRO A 176 -20.17 -2.48 2.26
N PHE A 177 -18.86 -2.22 2.25
CA PHE A 177 -17.98 -2.54 1.14
C PHE A 177 -16.89 -3.52 1.60
N VAL A 178 -16.22 -4.16 0.66
CA VAL A 178 -15.11 -5.06 0.96
C VAL A 178 -13.79 -4.35 0.70
N VAL A 179 -12.83 -4.55 1.59
CA VAL A 179 -11.45 -4.07 1.43
C VAL A 179 -10.54 -5.28 1.27
N LEU A 180 -9.82 -5.32 0.14
CA LEU A 180 -8.73 -6.26 -0.08
C LEU A 180 -7.43 -5.56 0.35
N GLU A 181 -7.04 -5.73 1.61
CA GLU A 181 -5.86 -5.08 2.19
C GLU A 181 -4.78 -6.12 2.46
N ASN A 182 -3.77 -6.13 1.60
CA ASN A 182 -2.60 -6.98 1.73
C ASN A 182 -1.45 -6.42 0.88
N SER A 183 -0.25 -6.96 1.10
CA SER A 183 0.99 -6.58 0.45
C SER A 183 0.83 -6.52 -1.07
N SER A 184 1.51 -5.59 -1.74
CA SER A 184 1.47 -5.59 -3.20
C SER A 184 2.13 -6.86 -3.76
N GLY A 185 1.55 -7.42 -4.83
CA GLY A 185 1.98 -8.67 -5.45
C GLY A 185 1.38 -9.96 -4.87
N THR A 186 0.41 -9.86 -3.94
CA THR A 186 -0.28 -11.00 -3.31
C THR A 186 -1.44 -11.57 -4.12
N GLY A 187 -1.84 -10.93 -5.23
CA GLY A 187 -2.95 -11.39 -6.07
C GLY A 187 -4.25 -10.58 -5.96
N LYS A 188 -4.22 -9.37 -5.35
CA LYS A 188 -5.38 -8.48 -5.28
C LYS A 188 -6.04 -8.21 -6.64
N THR A 189 -5.27 -7.78 -7.64
CA THR A 189 -5.77 -7.56 -9.01
C THR A 189 -6.34 -8.84 -9.61
N GLN A 190 -5.65 -9.98 -9.44
CA GLN A 190 -6.12 -11.29 -9.91
C GLN A 190 -7.47 -11.69 -9.29
N MET A 191 -7.76 -11.27 -8.05
CA MET A 191 -9.02 -11.54 -7.38
C MET A 191 -10.24 -10.99 -8.14
N ALA A 192 -10.11 -9.85 -8.84
CA ALA A 192 -11.20 -9.32 -9.66
C ALA A 192 -11.62 -10.31 -10.76
N PHE A 193 -10.63 -10.88 -11.45
CA PHE A 193 -10.84 -11.87 -12.51
C PHE A 193 -11.31 -13.21 -11.94
N ASN A 194 -10.78 -13.62 -10.78
CA ASN A 194 -11.22 -14.84 -10.11
C ASN A 194 -12.71 -14.77 -9.75
N LEU A 195 -13.17 -13.63 -9.22
CA LEU A 195 -14.58 -13.39 -8.91
C LEU A 195 -15.46 -13.45 -10.15
N ASP A 196 -15.03 -12.83 -11.26
CA ASP A 196 -15.76 -12.87 -12.53
C ASP A 196 -15.85 -14.30 -13.08
N ALA A 197 -14.74 -15.04 -13.02
CA ALA A 197 -14.64 -16.44 -13.45
C ALA A 197 -15.48 -17.41 -12.59
N THR A 198 -15.91 -17.04 -11.38
CA THR A 198 -16.90 -17.83 -10.63
C THR A 198 -18.25 -17.92 -11.36
N GLY A 199 -18.50 -16.96 -12.26
CA GLY A 199 -19.76 -16.83 -12.98
C GLY A 199 -20.93 -16.34 -12.11
N ARG A 200 -20.69 -15.93 -10.86
CA ARG A 200 -21.73 -15.51 -9.89
C ARG A 200 -22.04 -14.01 -9.92
N PHE A 201 -21.12 -13.20 -10.39
CA PHE A 201 -21.22 -11.74 -10.40
C PHE A 201 -20.86 -11.20 -11.78
N ASP A 202 -21.37 -10.02 -12.11
CA ASP A 202 -20.83 -9.20 -13.21
C ASP A 202 -19.82 -8.22 -12.58
N VAL A 203 -18.52 -8.45 -12.78
CA VAL A 203 -17.46 -7.65 -12.15
C VAL A 203 -17.03 -6.49 -13.05
N PHE A 204 -17.28 -5.26 -12.60
CA PHE A 204 -16.83 -4.07 -13.31
C PHE A 204 -15.52 -3.54 -12.72
N TYR A 205 -14.41 -3.90 -13.36
CA TYR A 205 -13.05 -3.54 -12.94
C TYR A 205 -12.66 -2.11 -13.31
N ILE A 206 -12.09 -1.36 -12.37
CA ILE A 206 -11.59 0.01 -12.52
C ILE A 206 -10.22 0.11 -11.87
N TRP A 207 -9.21 0.59 -12.60
CA TRP A 207 -7.91 0.93 -12.05
C TRP A 207 -7.90 2.37 -11.51
N CYS A 208 -7.59 2.59 -10.23
CA CYS A 208 -7.71 3.90 -9.60
C CYS A 208 -6.38 4.67 -9.43
N ALA A 209 -5.23 4.00 -9.51
CA ALA A 209 -3.93 4.65 -9.37
C ALA A 209 -3.50 5.45 -10.62
N LYS A 210 -2.65 6.46 -10.44
CA LYS A 210 -2.08 7.24 -11.53
C LYS A 210 -1.07 6.38 -12.32
N ILE A 211 -1.01 6.59 -13.64
CA ILE A 211 -0.05 5.93 -14.53
C ILE A 211 1.35 6.47 -14.20
N GLY A 212 2.16 5.64 -13.55
CA GLY A 212 3.52 6.00 -13.09
C GLY A 212 3.90 5.33 -11.77
N ASP A 213 2.91 4.97 -10.94
CA ASP A 213 3.13 4.46 -9.58
C ASP A 213 3.32 2.94 -9.47
N SER A 214 2.99 2.18 -10.53
CA SER A 214 2.98 0.71 -10.50
C SER A 214 3.84 0.07 -11.59
N VAL A 215 4.38 -1.10 -11.24
CA VAL A 215 5.16 -2.00 -12.09
C VAL A 215 4.24 -2.83 -12.99
N GLN A 216 2.94 -2.92 -12.65
CA GLN A 216 1.91 -3.60 -13.42
C GLN A 216 1.40 -2.73 -14.57
N GLN A 217 2.33 -2.16 -15.34
CA GLN A 217 2.02 -1.21 -16.42
C GLN A 217 1.10 -1.83 -17.48
N GLU A 218 1.21 -3.14 -17.72
CA GLU A 218 0.45 -3.80 -18.80
C GLU A 218 -1.03 -3.97 -18.49
N ILE A 219 -1.42 -4.38 -17.27
CA ILE A 219 -2.85 -4.49 -16.94
C ILE A 219 -3.49 -3.11 -16.80
N CYS A 220 -2.76 -2.12 -16.27
CA CYS A 220 -3.23 -0.73 -16.22
C CYS A 220 -3.53 -0.18 -17.64
N LYS A 221 -2.67 -0.47 -18.63
CA LYS A 221 -2.89 -0.04 -20.02
C LYS A 221 -4.19 -0.60 -20.60
N ALA A 222 -4.57 -1.84 -20.25
CA ALA A 222 -5.81 -2.45 -20.70
C ALA A 222 -7.06 -1.69 -20.25
N TYR A 223 -7.01 -0.97 -19.12
CA TYR A 223 -8.18 -0.28 -18.54
C TYR A 223 -8.03 1.24 -18.49
N VAL A 224 -6.96 1.79 -19.09
CA VAL A 224 -6.61 3.21 -18.98
C VAL A 224 -7.75 4.15 -19.39
N THR A 225 -8.42 3.87 -20.50
CA THR A 225 -9.50 4.73 -21.02
C THR A 225 -10.70 4.75 -20.07
N ARG A 226 -11.06 3.60 -19.50
CA ARG A 226 -12.10 3.48 -18.47
C ARG A 226 -11.72 4.25 -17.20
N SER A 227 -10.47 4.11 -16.75
CA SER A 227 -9.93 4.79 -15.57
C SER A 227 -9.88 6.31 -15.73
N ASP A 228 -9.46 6.79 -16.89
CA ASP A 228 -9.42 8.23 -17.21
C ASP A 228 -10.85 8.82 -17.26
N THR A 229 -11.79 8.09 -17.86
CA THR A 229 -13.20 8.47 -17.89
C THR A 229 -13.78 8.54 -16.47
N PHE A 230 -13.54 7.52 -15.63
CA PHE A 230 -13.97 7.52 -14.23
C PHE A 230 -13.36 8.67 -13.44
N GLY A 231 -12.05 8.88 -13.58
CA GLY A 231 -11.31 9.98 -12.95
C GLY A 231 -11.82 11.36 -13.37
N THR A 232 -12.20 11.51 -14.65
CA THR A 232 -12.78 12.77 -15.16
C THR A 232 -14.16 13.03 -14.57
N CYS A 233 -15.02 12.02 -14.51
CA CYS A 233 -16.34 12.12 -13.87
C CYS A 233 -16.18 12.50 -12.39
N LEU A 234 -15.32 11.78 -11.67
CA LEU A 234 -15.03 12.02 -10.25
C LEU A 234 -14.54 13.44 -9.98
N ASN A 235 -13.56 13.92 -10.76
CA ASN A 235 -13.00 15.26 -10.57
C ASN A 235 -14.01 16.35 -10.90
N THR A 236 -14.89 16.12 -11.87
CA THR A 236 -15.95 17.06 -12.25
C THR A 236 -16.99 17.16 -11.14
N ASP A 237 -17.50 16.02 -10.66
CA ASP A 237 -18.48 15.96 -9.58
C ASP A 237 -17.91 16.49 -8.26
N PHE A 238 -16.62 16.21 -7.97
CA PHE A 238 -15.96 16.78 -6.81
C PHE A 238 -15.94 18.31 -6.87
N LYS A 239 -15.59 18.92 -8.01
CA LYS A 239 -15.60 20.38 -8.18
C LYS A 239 -17.01 20.96 -8.00
N MET A 240 -18.04 20.27 -8.48
CA MET A 240 -19.44 20.70 -8.34
C MET A 240 -19.93 20.62 -6.89
N THR A 241 -19.48 19.62 -6.14
CA THR A 241 -19.96 19.35 -4.78
C THR A 241 -19.06 19.91 -3.68
N LYS A 242 -17.83 20.34 -4.00
CA LYS A 242 -16.80 20.80 -3.04
C LYS A 242 -17.30 21.83 -2.01
N ASN A 243 -18.18 22.74 -2.43
CA ASN A 243 -18.73 23.80 -1.59
C ASN A 243 -19.71 23.30 -0.51
N ARG A 244 -20.12 22.03 -0.56
CA ARG A 244 -20.95 21.38 0.46
C ARG A 244 -20.18 20.99 1.72
N GLY A 245 -18.90 21.35 1.83
CA GLY A 245 -18.06 21.04 2.99
C GLY A 245 -18.01 19.53 3.27
N ASP A 246 -18.28 19.15 4.52
CA ASP A 246 -18.33 17.76 4.98
C ASP A 246 -19.40 16.91 4.30
N GLY A 247 -20.39 17.51 3.63
CA GLY A 247 -21.42 16.77 2.87
C GLY A 247 -20.91 16.18 1.55
N THR A 248 -19.71 16.55 1.08
CA THR A 248 -19.16 16.08 -0.20
C THR A 248 -18.84 14.59 -0.14
N GLY A 249 -19.48 13.76 -0.96
CA GLY A 249 -19.29 12.30 -0.96
C GLY A 249 -19.93 11.57 0.23
N GLY A 250 -20.73 12.23 1.07
CA GLY A 250 -21.53 11.55 2.09
C GLY A 250 -22.72 10.82 1.47
N ILE A 251 -23.06 9.61 1.95
CA ILE A 251 -24.11 8.78 1.36
C ILE A 251 -25.47 9.49 1.31
N VAL A 252 -25.89 10.11 2.41
CA VAL A 252 -27.16 10.87 2.47
C VAL A 252 -27.17 12.06 1.51
N SER A 253 -26.02 12.71 1.32
CA SER A 253 -25.86 13.83 0.37
C SER A 253 -25.97 13.34 -1.08
N LEU A 254 -25.38 12.18 -1.38
CA LEU A 254 -25.47 11.55 -2.70
C LEU A 254 -26.89 11.08 -3.00
N GLN A 255 -27.58 10.47 -2.04
CA GLN A 255 -28.99 10.06 -2.19
C GLN A 255 -29.93 11.24 -2.49
N ARG A 256 -29.60 12.45 -2.04
CA ARG A 256 -30.36 13.68 -2.30
C ARG A 256 -29.87 14.47 -3.52
N THR A 257 -28.87 13.96 -4.24
CA THR A 257 -28.33 14.63 -5.42
C THR A 257 -28.96 14.00 -6.66
N ASP A 258 -29.66 14.82 -7.43
CA ASP A 258 -30.43 14.35 -8.58
C ASP A 258 -29.55 13.92 -9.75
N PHE A 259 -28.41 14.58 -9.96
CA PHE A 259 -27.57 14.35 -11.14
C PHE A 259 -26.07 14.46 -10.81
N LEU A 260 -25.28 13.57 -11.40
CA LEU A 260 -23.81 13.53 -11.32
C LEU A 260 -23.24 12.90 -12.60
N TYR A 261 -22.03 13.28 -13.00
CA TYR A 261 -21.33 12.62 -14.11
C TYR A 261 -21.03 11.15 -13.78
N LEU A 262 -20.74 10.86 -12.52
CA LEU A 262 -20.59 9.50 -12.01
C LEU A 262 -21.88 8.67 -12.14
N TYR A 263 -23.07 9.28 -12.11
CA TYR A 263 -24.32 8.55 -12.39
C TYR A 263 -24.38 8.14 -13.86
N GLY A 264 -23.93 9.01 -14.77
CA GLY A 264 -23.76 8.68 -16.19
C GLY A 264 -22.81 7.51 -16.38
N PHE A 265 -21.69 7.52 -15.65
CA PHE A 265 -20.73 6.42 -15.67
C PHE A 265 -21.33 5.10 -15.18
N ILE A 266 -21.99 5.10 -14.01
CA ILE A 266 -22.64 3.91 -13.44
C ILE A 266 -23.71 3.38 -14.39
N HIS A 267 -24.57 4.25 -14.91
CA HIS A 267 -25.62 3.89 -15.85
C HIS A 267 -25.04 3.25 -17.13
N ALA A 268 -23.97 3.81 -17.70
CA ALA A 268 -23.30 3.24 -18.86
C ALA A 268 -22.72 1.84 -18.55
N ALA A 269 -22.09 1.66 -17.39
CA ALA A 269 -21.55 0.38 -16.94
C ALA A 269 -22.64 -0.68 -16.77
N LEU A 270 -23.75 -0.35 -16.09
CA LEU A 270 -24.87 -1.27 -15.86
C LEU A 270 -25.52 -1.76 -17.17
N LEU A 271 -25.58 -0.89 -18.18
CA LEU A 271 -26.13 -1.21 -19.49
C LEU A 271 -25.13 -1.87 -20.45
N GLY A 272 -23.85 -2.00 -20.07
CA GLY A 272 -22.80 -2.53 -20.94
C GLY A 272 -22.52 -1.64 -22.16
N LYS A 273 -22.70 -0.32 -22.01
CA LYS A 273 -22.41 0.65 -23.08
C LYS A 273 -20.89 0.79 -23.26
N LYS A 274 -20.48 1.16 -24.48
CA LYS A 274 -19.07 1.45 -24.80
C LYS A 274 -18.62 2.82 -24.28
N GLU A 275 -19.57 3.74 -24.14
CA GLU A 275 -19.30 5.15 -23.85
C GLU A 275 -20.29 5.68 -22.82
N VAL A 276 -19.81 6.63 -22.02
CA VAL A 276 -20.65 7.46 -21.17
C VAL A 276 -21.30 8.53 -22.04
N ASP A 277 -22.62 8.60 -21.96
CA ASP A 277 -23.39 9.64 -22.65
C ASP A 277 -22.90 11.03 -22.20
N SER A 278 -22.81 11.95 -23.15
CA SER A 278 -22.45 13.35 -22.85
C SER A 278 -23.56 14.08 -22.07
N ALA A 279 -24.80 13.59 -22.15
CA ALA A 279 -25.90 14.04 -21.32
C ALA A 279 -25.75 13.52 -19.88
N ILE A 280 -25.82 14.43 -18.90
CA ILE A 280 -25.81 14.10 -17.48
C ILE A 280 -26.98 13.15 -17.18
N LYS A 281 -26.71 12.05 -16.47
CA LYS A 281 -27.75 11.12 -16.02
C LYS A 281 -28.23 11.43 -14.61
N THR A 282 -29.51 11.18 -14.42
CA THR A 282 -30.17 11.36 -13.14
C THR A 282 -29.97 10.12 -12.26
N ARG A 283 -30.23 10.28 -10.97
CA ARG A 283 -30.30 9.18 -10.02
C ARG A 283 -31.34 8.14 -10.44
N ASN A 284 -32.51 8.58 -10.90
CA ASN A 284 -33.60 7.72 -11.36
C ASN A 284 -33.20 6.87 -12.57
N ASP A 285 -32.36 7.38 -13.48
CA ASP A 285 -31.87 6.60 -14.61
C ASP A 285 -31.04 5.39 -14.14
N VAL A 286 -30.21 5.57 -13.12
CA VAL A 286 -29.40 4.51 -12.52
C VAL A 286 -30.29 3.52 -11.77
N GLU A 287 -31.23 4.00 -10.96
CA GLU A 287 -32.16 3.15 -10.21
C GLU A 287 -33.01 2.29 -11.16
N LYS A 288 -33.54 2.88 -12.23
CA LYS A 288 -34.26 2.14 -13.28
C LYS A 288 -33.37 1.09 -13.95
N ALA A 289 -32.12 1.43 -14.28
CA ALA A 289 -31.20 0.45 -14.86
C ALA A 289 -30.89 -0.72 -13.90
N LEU A 290 -30.87 -0.48 -12.59
CA LEU A 290 -30.72 -1.54 -11.58
C LEU A 290 -31.96 -2.42 -11.51
N GLU A 291 -33.16 -1.82 -11.48
CA GLU A 291 -34.45 -2.54 -11.50
C GLU A 291 -34.61 -3.39 -12.76
N ASP A 292 -34.30 -2.83 -13.94
CA ASP A 292 -34.34 -3.54 -15.22
C ASP A 292 -33.38 -4.74 -15.23
N ARG A 293 -32.19 -4.60 -14.63
CA ARG A 293 -31.25 -5.72 -14.48
C ARG A 293 -31.78 -6.80 -13.55
N ALA A 294 -32.32 -6.42 -12.40
CA ALA A 294 -32.88 -7.35 -11.42
C ALA A 294 -34.05 -8.15 -12.01
N THR A 295 -34.98 -7.49 -12.69
CA THR A 295 -36.13 -8.12 -13.35
C THR A 295 -35.75 -8.99 -14.54
N SER A 296 -34.66 -8.65 -15.25
CA SER A 296 -34.11 -9.46 -16.35
C SER A 296 -33.34 -10.71 -15.89
N GLY A 297 -33.24 -10.97 -14.58
CA GLY A 297 -32.48 -12.10 -14.03
C GLY A 297 -30.98 -12.01 -14.29
N LYS A 298 -30.45 -10.81 -14.55
CA LYS A 298 -29.01 -10.60 -14.69
C LYS A 298 -28.32 -10.80 -13.34
N LYS A 299 -27.04 -11.18 -13.40
CA LYS A 299 -26.23 -11.39 -12.21
C LYS A 299 -26.08 -10.09 -11.40
N PRO A 300 -25.85 -10.19 -10.08
CA PRO A 300 -25.49 -9.04 -9.26
C PRO A 300 -24.26 -8.34 -9.84
N PHE A 301 -24.34 -7.02 -9.94
CA PHE A 301 -23.29 -6.18 -10.51
C PHE A 301 -22.42 -5.61 -9.39
N ILE A 302 -21.11 -5.80 -9.46
CA ILE A 302 -20.17 -5.33 -8.45
C ILE A 302 -19.10 -4.44 -9.06
N PHE A 303 -18.68 -3.41 -8.34
CA PHE A 303 -17.57 -2.55 -8.75
C PHE A 303 -16.29 -2.96 -8.04
N PHE A 304 -15.22 -3.18 -8.80
CA PHE A 304 -13.89 -3.47 -8.27
C PHE A 304 -12.97 -2.27 -8.51
N LEU A 305 -12.62 -1.57 -7.45
CA LEU A 305 -11.70 -0.43 -7.44
C LEU A 305 -10.31 -0.94 -7.08
N ASP A 306 -9.48 -1.18 -8.09
CA ASP A 306 -8.12 -1.68 -7.92
C ASP A 306 -7.13 -0.54 -7.67
N GLU A 307 -6.11 -0.79 -6.84
CA GLU A 307 -5.11 0.20 -6.42
C GLU A 307 -5.77 1.50 -5.91
N PHE A 308 -6.68 1.35 -4.93
CA PHE A 308 -7.42 2.46 -4.33
C PHE A 308 -6.45 3.51 -3.77
N PRO A 309 -6.62 4.80 -4.10
CA PRO A 309 -5.59 5.78 -3.84
C PRO A 309 -5.41 6.09 -2.36
N ARG A 310 -4.20 6.53 -2.02
CA ARG A 310 -3.81 6.91 -0.65
C ARG A 310 -4.38 8.26 -0.26
N ASP A 311 -4.55 8.45 1.04
CA ASP A 311 -4.93 9.74 1.64
C ASP A 311 -3.81 10.80 1.52
N ILE A 312 -2.54 10.37 1.50
CA ILE A 312 -1.39 11.26 1.37
C ILE A 312 -0.67 10.94 0.06
N ASP A 313 -0.70 11.88 -0.89
CA ASP A 313 0.04 11.80 -2.16
C ASP A 313 1.52 12.12 -1.89
N ARG A 314 2.38 11.10 -1.83
CA ARG A 314 3.79 11.26 -1.44
C ARG A 314 4.68 11.89 -2.51
N ASP A 315 4.21 12.08 -3.74
CA ASP A 315 4.92 12.93 -4.70
C ASP A 315 5.09 14.37 -4.18
N THR A 316 4.24 14.78 -3.23
CA THR A 316 4.36 16.05 -2.52
C THR A 316 5.08 15.96 -1.17
N ALA A 317 5.38 14.76 -0.66
CA ALA A 317 6.00 14.53 0.65
C ALA A 317 7.44 13.98 0.56
N SER A 318 7.85 13.46 -0.59
CA SER A 318 9.23 13.04 -0.87
C SER A 318 10.08 14.24 -1.31
N SER A 319 10.27 15.20 -0.40
CA SER A 319 11.28 16.25 -0.57
C SER A 319 12.51 15.94 0.30
N ASP A 320 13.27 14.92 -0.09
CA ASP A 320 14.72 14.96 0.15
C ASP A 320 15.36 15.83 -0.95
N HIS A 321 15.55 17.09 -0.58
CA HIS A 321 16.55 18.06 -1.04
C HIS A 321 16.78 18.49 -2.50
N GLN A 322 16.06 18.06 -3.55
CA GLN A 322 16.35 18.67 -4.89
C GLN A 322 15.22 18.89 -5.90
N SER A 323 13.97 18.43 -5.68
CA SER A 323 12.84 18.80 -6.56
C SER A 323 11.80 19.67 -5.83
N ARG A 324 11.64 20.90 -6.32
CA ARG A 324 10.76 21.96 -5.79
C ARG A 324 9.27 21.67 -6.03
N MET A 325 8.62 20.88 -5.19
CA MET A 325 7.16 20.98 -5.01
C MET A 325 6.85 21.11 -3.51
N PRO A 326 6.07 22.13 -3.09
CA PRO A 326 5.72 22.32 -1.69
C PRO A 326 4.78 21.22 -1.20
N ALA A 327 4.87 20.89 0.10
CA ALA A 327 3.93 20.01 0.79
C ALA A 327 2.47 20.51 0.59
N PRO A 328 1.49 19.60 0.52
CA PRO A 328 0.10 19.96 0.25
C PRO A 328 -0.45 20.79 1.40
N THR A 329 -1.23 21.81 1.07
CA THR A 329 -1.91 22.63 2.08
C THR A 329 -2.91 21.78 2.88
N THR A 330 -3.23 22.18 4.11
CA THR A 330 -4.26 21.50 4.95
C THR A 330 -5.61 21.36 4.22
N GLN A 331 -5.94 22.33 3.37
CA GLN A 331 -7.14 22.31 2.54
C GLN A 331 -7.08 21.28 1.40
N GLU A 332 -5.94 21.12 0.73
CA GLU A 332 -5.76 20.13 -0.34
C GLU A 332 -5.83 18.70 0.21
N ALA A 333 -5.21 18.43 1.36
CA ALA A 333 -5.32 17.14 2.04
C ALA A 333 -6.78 16.84 2.43
N TYR A 334 -7.48 17.83 2.98
CA TYR A 334 -8.90 17.70 3.32
C TYR A 334 -9.81 17.51 2.09
N ASP A 335 -9.52 18.19 0.98
CA ASP A 335 -10.21 18.00 -0.29
C ASP A 335 -10.01 16.60 -0.86
N HIS A 336 -8.77 16.10 -0.81
CA HIS A 336 -8.41 14.78 -1.32
C HIS A 336 -9.15 13.67 -0.58
N LYS A 337 -9.17 13.72 0.75
CA LYS A 337 -9.99 12.84 1.61
C LYS A 337 -11.46 12.78 1.17
N ARG A 338 -12.07 13.94 0.91
CA ARG A 338 -13.47 14.04 0.46
C ARG A 338 -13.66 13.48 -0.95
N ARG A 339 -12.65 13.57 -1.82
CA ARG A 339 -12.65 12.97 -3.16
C ARG A 339 -12.60 11.44 -3.09
N LEU A 340 -11.75 10.87 -2.24
CA LEU A 340 -11.71 9.41 -2.02
C LEU A 340 -13.03 8.89 -1.45
N ARG A 341 -13.63 9.64 -0.52
CA ARG A 341 -14.96 9.34 0.00
C ARG A 341 -16.03 9.36 -1.09
N LEU A 342 -16.01 10.34 -2.00
CA LEU A 342 -16.90 10.41 -3.16
C LEU A 342 -16.70 9.21 -4.10
N MET A 343 -15.44 8.86 -4.39
CA MET A 343 -15.06 7.71 -5.24
C MET A 343 -15.68 6.41 -4.75
N LEU A 344 -15.69 6.17 -3.44
CA LEU A 344 -16.25 4.96 -2.83
C LEU A 344 -17.78 5.02 -2.68
N ASN A 345 -18.31 6.11 -2.13
CA ASN A 345 -19.69 6.17 -1.68
C ASN A 345 -20.70 6.39 -2.81
N VAL A 346 -20.28 6.83 -3.99
CA VAL A 346 -21.20 7.02 -5.13
C VAL A 346 -21.93 5.73 -5.48
N PHE A 347 -21.23 4.60 -5.54
CA PHE A 347 -21.81 3.29 -5.80
C PHE A 347 -22.67 2.81 -4.62
N ARG A 348 -22.14 2.92 -3.40
CA ARG A 348 -22.83 2.51 -2.16
C ARG A 348 -24.16 3.24 -1.95
N SER A 349 -24.30 4.46 -2.47
CA SER A 349 -25.54 5.23 -2.42
C SER A 349 -26.70 4.58 -3.20
N PHE A 350 -26.42 3.62 -4.07
CA PHE A 350 -27.38 2.81 -4.83
C PHE A 350 -27.51 1.37 -4.32
N GLY A 351 -26.90 1.03 -3.19
CA GLY A 351 -26.88 -0.34 -2.69
C GLY A 351 -25.92 -1.28 -3.42
N LEU A 352 -25.07 -0.76 -4.31
CA LEU A 352 -24.08 -1.57 -5.04
C LEU A 352 -22.91 -1.96 -4.13
N VAL A 353 -22.49 -3.23 -4.24
CA VAL A 353 -21.30 -3.72 -3.55
C VAL A 353 -20.05 -3.22 -4.26
N VAL A 354 -19.14 -2.67 -3.47
CA VAL A 354 -17.83 -2.20 -3.92
C VAL A 354 -16.74 -3.03 -3.26
N ILE A 355 -15.73 -3.40 -4.03
CA ILE A 355 -14.50 -4.00 -3.54
C ILE A 355 -13.38 -2.99 -3.80
N ALA A 356 -12.72 -2.55 -2.73
CA ALA A 356 -11.56 -1.66 -2.82
C ALA A 356 -10.30 -2.46 -2.51
N SER A 357 -9.44 -2.63 -3.51
CA SER A 357 -8.10 -3.18 -3.32
C SER A 357 -7.17 -2.04 -2.91
N SER A 358 -6.36 -2.24 -1.88
CA SER A 358 -5.41 -1.21 -1.44
C SER A 358 -4.16 -1.82 -0.82
N THR A 359 -3.09 -1.04 -0.85
CA THR A 359 -1.84 -1.28 -0.11
C THR A 359 -1.71 -0.39 1.12
N SER A 360 -2.76 0.37 1.45
CA SER A 360 -2.85 1.21 2.65
C SER A 360 -4.21 1.06 3.34
N GLY A 361 -4.27 1.48 4.60
CA GLY A 361 -5.52 1.58 5.36
C GLY A 361 -6.50 2.65 4.86
N THR A 362 -6.20 3.36 3.76
CA THR A 362 -6.99 4.50 3.30
C THR A 362 -8.44 4.13 2.99
N ALA A 363 -8.66 3.01 2.29
CA ALA A 363 -10.00 2.56 1.93
C ALA A 363 -10.88 2.35 3.17
N ARG A 364 -10.39 1.63 4.18
CA ARG A 364 -11.13 1.38 5.43
C ARG A 364 -11.26 2.62 6.33
N THR A 365 -10.33 3.57 6.28
CA THR A 365 -10.36 4.79 7.12
C THR A 365 -11.10 5.97 6.47
N SER A 366 -11.53 5.84 5.22
CA SER A 366 -12.17 6.93 4.44
C SER A 366 -13.46 7.50 5.07
N ALA A 367 -14.04 6.85 6.09
CA ALA A 367 -15.15 7.35 6.88
C ALA A 367 -14.79 8.51 7.82
N LEU A 368 -13.53 8.59 8.29
CA LEU A 368 -13.07 9.48 9.36
C LEU A 368 -13.10 10.99 9.01
N VAL A 369 -13.39 11.32 7.76
CA VAL A 369 -13.48 12.70 7.24
C VAL A 369 -14.84 13.34 7.57
N SER A 370 -15.69 12.69 8.36
CA SER A 370 -16.97 13.26 8.79
C SER A 370 -16.98 13.49 10.30
N SER A 371 -16.54 14.66 10.73
CA SER A 371 -16.92 15.22 12.03
C SER A 371 -18.45 15.37 12.17
N GLY A 372 -19.17 15.37 11.04
CA GLY A 372 -20.60 15.66 10.95
C GLY A 372 -21.55 14.51 10.65
N SER A 373 -21.09 13.27 10.38
CA SER A 373 -22.00 12.12 10.23
C SER A 373 -22.20 11.42 11.57
N ARG A 374 -22.73 12.16 12.55
CA ARG A 374 -23.20 11.57 13.81
C ARG A 374 -24.43 10.72 13.49
N THR A 375 -24.21 9.44 13.19
CA THR A 375 -25.28 8.45 13.21
C THR A 375 -25.44 8.01 14.66
N ASP A 376 -26.67 8.06 15.20
CA ASP A 376 -26.95 7.68 16.59
C ASP A 376 -26.69 6.20 16.91
N SER A 377 -26.31 5.39 15.92
CA SER A 377 -26.07 3.94 16.05
C SER A 377 -24.85 3.47 15.28
N ASP A 378 -24.10 2.53 15.87
CA ASP A 378 -23.03 1.79 15.22
C ASP A 378 -23.58 1.00 14.02
N TYR A 379 -22.79 0.91 12.94
CA TYR A 379 -23.13 0.11 11.77
C TYR A 379 -21.89 -0.51 11.13
N LEU A 380 -22.10 -1.59 10.38
CA LEU A 380 -21.04 -2.27 9.65
C LEU A 380 -20.52 -1.37 8.53
N TRP A 381 -19.27 -0.94 8.66
CA TRP A 381 -18.65 -0.02 7.73
C TRP A 381 -18.07 -0.75 6.53
N CYS A 382 -17.21 -1.73 6.79
CA CYS A 382 -16.61 -2.58 5.77
C CYS A 382 -16.24 -3.96 6.31
N THR A 383 -15.98 -4.86 5.37
CA THR A 383 -15.35 -6.15 5.62
C THR A 383 -13.93 -6.11 5.09
N VAL A 384 -12.95 -6.56 5.88
CA VAL A 384 -11.56 -6.68 5.44
C VAL A 384 -11.28 -8.14 5.12
N HIS A 385 -10.78 -8.40 3.92
CA HIS A 385 -10.44 -9.74 3.44
C HIS A 385 -8.92 -9.83 3.16
N PRO A 386 -8.15 -10.46 4.07
CA PRO A 386 -6.68 -10.50 3.97
C PRO A 386 -6.13 -11.69 3.17
N LEU A 387 -6.97 -12.64 2.77
CA LEU A 387 -6.54 -13.91 2.15
C LEU A 387 -6.62 -13.86 0.62
N PHE A 388 -5.63 -14.45 -0.05
CA PHE A 388 -5.57 -14.49 -1.51
C PHE A 388 -5.07 -15.86 -1.98
N PRO A 389 -5.59 -16.36 -3.12
CA PRO A 389 -5.13 -17.62 -3.67
C PRO A 389 -3.64 -17.56 -4.00
N ARG A 390 -2.95 -18.69 -3.80
CA ARG A 390 -1.57 -18.87 -4.23
C ARG A 390 -1.46 -18.95 -5.75
N THR A 391 -0.25 -18.75 -6.27
CA THR A 391 0.03 -18.79 -7.71
C THR A 391 -0.24 -20.18 -8.29
N VAL A 392 -0.80 -20.23 -9.50
CA VAL A 392 -0.90 -21.48 -10.26
C VAL A 392 0.45 -21.79 -10.89
N ILE A 393 0.99 -22.97 -10.55
CA ILE A 393 2.21 -23.50 -11.17
C ILE A 393 1.82 -24.24 -12.44
N GLY A 394 2.35 -23.81 -13.59
CA GLY A 394 2.15 -24.48 -14.87
C GLY A 394 2.86 -25.84 -14.96
N CYS A 395 2.41 -26.69 -15.89
CA CYS A 395 2.96 -28.05 -16.09
C CYS A 395 4.45 -28.04 -16.51
N ASP A 396 4.95 -26.91 -17.05
CA ASP A 396 6.32 -26.76 -17.58
C ASP A 396 7.41 -26.77 -16.50
N ILE A 397 7.02 -26.72 -15.22
CA ILE A 397 7.93 -26.64 -14.05
C ILE A 397 8.34 -28.04 -13.56
N GLY A 398 7.70 -29.11 -14.07
CA GLY A 398 7.98 -30.49 -13.67
C GLY A 398 9.42 -30.97 -13.92
N MET A 399 10.18 -30.27 -14.79
CA MET A 399 11.59 -30.55 -15.08
C MET A 399 12.57 -29.88 -14.10
N LEU A 400 12.09 -29.01 -13.19
CA LEU A 400 12.95 -28.35 -12.21
C LEU A 400 13.26 -29.26 -11.01
N PRO A 401 14.38 -29.07 -10.32
CA PRO A 401 14.63 -29.68 -9.02
C PRO A 401 13.50 -29.40 -8.03
N THR A 402 13.15 -30.38 -7.19
CA THR A 402 12.04 -30.31 -6.22
C THR A 402 12.12 -29.07 -5.31
N VAL A 403 13.32 -28.69 -4.87
CA VAL A 403 13.53 -27.48 -4.05
C VAL A 403 13.09 -26.21 -4.78
N ILE A 404 13.34 -26.10 -6.08
CA ILE A 404 12.94 -24.93 -6.88
C ILE A 404 11.42 -24.90 -7.04
N GLN A 405 10.79 -26.06 -7.27
CA GLN A 405 9.34 -26.18 -7.35
C GLN A 405 8.68 -25.75 -6.03
N ASN A 406 9.21 -26.21 -4.90
CA ASN A 406 8.70 -25.87 -3.57
C ASN A 406 8.90 -24.39 -3.24
N ILE A 407 10.04 -23.78 -3.61
CA ILE A 407 10.27 -22.35 -3.45
C ILE A 407 9.21 -21.55 -4.21
N ILE A 408 8.92 -21.90 -5.47
CA ILE A 408 7.89 -21.24 -6.26
C ILE A 408 6.50 -21.42 -5.64
N ALA A 409 6.15 -22.64 -5.23
CA ALA A 409 4.83 -22.98 -4.69
C ALA A 409 4.51 -22.25 -3.37
N ASN A 410 5.56 -21.90 -2.62
CA ASN A 410 5.46 -21.25 -1.33
C ASN A 410 5.92 -19.79 -1.38
N SER A 411 5.72 -19.13 -2.53
CA SER A 411 6.03 -17.72 -2.73
C SER A 411 4.82 -16.97 -3.28
N ARG A 412 4.71 -15.67 -2.96
CA ARG A 412 3.60 -14.86 -3.48
C ARG A 412 3.64 -14.69 -5.01
N PRO A 413 2.50 -14.40 -5.66
CA PRO A 413 2.40 -14.31 -7.13
C PRO A 413 3.41 -13.41 -7.84
N LEU A 414 3.66 -12.20 -7.34
CA LEU A 414 4.60 -11.29 -8.00
C LEU A 414 6.04 -11.81 -8.02
N PHE A 415 6.50 -12.38 -6.90
CA PHE A 415 7.85 -12.97 -6.82
C PHE A 415 7.94 -14.20 -7.71
N THR A 416 6.87 -15.01 -7.73
CA THR A 416 6.77 -16.17 -8.60
C THR A 416 6.84 -15.77 -10.08
N GLU A 417 6.08 -14.78 -10.53
CA GLU A 417 6.09 -14.39 -11.95
C GLU A 417 7.47 -13.90 -12.39
N ILE A 418 8.16 -13.10 -11.57
CA ILE A 418 9.52 -12.64 -11.86
C ILE A 418 10.49 -13.83 -11.93
N ALA A 419 10.36 -14.81 -11.03
CA ALA A 419 11.15 -16.03 -11.06
C ALA A 419 10.87 -16.85 -12.33
N LEU A 420 9.60 -17.00 -12.73
CA LEU A 420 9.20 -17.71 -13.95
C LEU A 420 9.70 -16.99 -15.21
N GLU A 421 9.63 -15.66 -15.28
CA GLU A 421 10.20 -14.89 -16.38
C GLU A 421 11.71 -15.09 -16.51
N TYR A 422 12.44 -15.13 -15.39
CA TYR A 422 13.86 -15.47 -15.39
C TYR A 422 14.09 -16.86 -15.95
N MET A 423 13.31 -17.86 -15.50
CA MET A 423 13.43 -19.24 -15.96
C MET A 423 13.11 -19.41 -17.44
N ARG A 424 12.11 -18.69 -17.97
CA ARG A 424 11.80 -18.68 -19.41
C ARG A 424 12.97 -18.12 -20.23
N LYS A 425 13.64 -17.07 -19.74
CA LYS A 425 14.80 -16.45 -20.41
C LYS A 425 16.08 -17.28 -20.24
N LYS A 426 16.22 -17.99 -19.12
CA LYS A 426 17.36 -18.82 -18.77
C LYS A 426 16.87 -20.18 -18.25
N PRO A 427 16.50 -21.10 -19.16
CA PRO A 427 15.98 -22.40 -18.77
C PRO A 427 16.99 -23.17 -17.93
N TRP A 428 16.48 -23.89 -16.92
CA TRP A 428 17.30 -24.83 -16.17
C TRP A 428 17.65 -26.03 -17.07
N SER A 429 18.89 -26.52 -16.96
CA SER A 429 19.34 -27.72 -17.68
C SER A 429 19.79 -28.80 -16.71
N VAL A 430 19.52 -30.06 -17.06
CA VAL A 430 19.95 -31.23 -16.28
C VAL A 430 21.47 -31.21 -16.11
N GLY A 431 21.94 -31.33 -14.86
CA GLY A 431 23.36 -31.21 -14.50
C GLY A 431 23.82 -29.80 -14.14
N SER A 432 22.95 -28.78 -14.28
CA SER A 432 23.22 -27.44 -13.73
C SER A 432 23.31 -27.49 -12.21
N ASN A 433 24.24 -26.72 -11.64
CA ASN A 433 24.34 -26.56 -10.19
C ASN A 433 23.14 -25.74 -9.67
N THR A 434 22.29 -26.39 -8.86
CA THR A 434 21.05 -25.81 -8.31
C THR A 434 21.31 -24.53 -7.51
N VAL A 435 22.36 -24.51 -6.67
CA VAL A 435 22.74 -23.35 -5.83
C VAL A 435 23.08 -22.14 -6.70
N ASN A 436 23.91 -22.34 -7.72
CA ASN A 436 24.33 -21.26 -8.62
C ASN A 436 23.15 -20.70 -9.41
N TYR A 437 22.24 -21.58 -9.84
CA TYR A 437 21.04 -21.17 -10.55
C TYR A 437 20.11 -20.34 -9.65
N LEU A 438 19.84 -20.81 -8.43
CA LEU A 438 19.00 -20.10 -7.46
C LEU A 438 19.63 -18.76 -7.03
N ASN A 439 20.95 -18.71 -6.77
CA ASN A 439 21.65 -17.46 -6.48
C ASN A 439 21.48 -16.43 -7.62
N ALA A 440 21.55 -16.88 -8.87
CA ALA A 440 21.39 -16.01 -10.03
C ALA A 440 19.93 -15.53 -10.20
N LEU A 441 18.95 -16.40 -9.92
CA LEU A 441 17.52 -16.06 -9.94
C LEU A 441 17.15 -15.06 -8.84
N VAL A 442 17.57 -15.34 -7.61
CA VAL A 442 17.34 -14.47 -6.45
C VAL A 442 18.02 -13.13 -6.67
N GLY A 443 19.27 -13.12 -7.15
CA GLY A 443 19.98 -11.89 -7.49
C GLY A 443 19.32 -11.08 -8.61
N HIS A 444 18.72 -11.73 -9.61
CA HIS A 444 17.92 -11.05 -10.64
C HIS A 444 16.66 -10.41 -10.06
N SER A 445 15.91 -11.18 -9.27
CA SER A 445 14.69 -10.75 -8.61
C SER A 445 14.95 -9.55 -7.69
N ALA A 446 16.03 -9.61 -6.90
CA ALA A 446 16.39 -8.56 -5.94
C ALA A 446 16.68 -7.22 -6.63
N ARG A 447 17.35 -7.24 -7.79
CA ARG A 447 17.59 -6.04 -8.58
C ARG A 447 16.31 -5.43 -9.12
N ILE A 448 15.39 -6.26 -9.61
CA ILE A 448 14.09 -5.80 -10.08
C ILE A 448 13.34 -5.13 -8.92
N PHE A 449 13.19 -5.80 -7.78
CA PHE A 449 12.49 -5.24 -6.63
C PHE A 449 13.15 -3.98 -6.08
N ALA A 450 14.49 -3.92 -6.05
CA ALA A 450 15.20 -2.69 -5.69
C ALA A 450 14.86 -1.53 -6.63
N MET A 451 14.79 -1.76 -7.95
CA MET A 451 14.37 -0.75 -8.93
C MET A 451 12.91 -0.31 -8.72
N MET A 452 12.00 -1.26 -8.48
CA MET A 452 10.59 -0.96 -8.16
C MET A 452 10.43 -0.05 -6.94
N LYS A 453 11.45 -0.02 -6.06
CA LYS A 453 11.45 0.70 -4.79
C LYS A 453 12.33 1.96 -4.78
N GLY A 454 12.97 2.30 -5.90
CA GLY A 454 13.88 3.44 -6.03
C GLY A 454 13.30 4.80 -5.63
N GLY A 455 11.97 4.96 -5.64
CA GLY A 455 11.27 6.18 -5.19
C GLY A 455 10.80 6.20 -3.73
N ARG A 456 11.01 5.12 -2.95
CA ARG A 456 10.44 4.96 -1.59
C ARG A 456 11.51 4.55 -0.54
N PRO A 457 12.56 5.37 -0.32
CA PRO A 457 13.75 4.94 0.40
C PRO A 457 13.50 4.64 1.89
N LEU A 458 12.61 5.37 2.56
CA LEU A 458 12.34 5.15 3.99
C LEU A 458 11.52 3.86 4.21
N ASP A 459 10.35 3.73 3.60
CA ASP A 459 9.50 2.52 3.73
C ASP A 459 10.27 1.26 3.35
N PHE A 460 11.11 1.34 2.31
CA PHE A 460 11.97 0.24 1.90
C PHE A 460 13.00 -0.12 2.98
N LYS A 461 13.68 0.87 3.58
CA LYS A 461 14.61 0.63 4.69
C LYS A 461 13.92 0.02 5.90
N ILE A 462 12.74 0.53 6.29
CA ILE A 462 11.98 -0.01 7.42
C ILE A 462 11.54 -1.44 7.14
N GLY A 463 10.98 -1.70 5.95
CA GLY A 463 10.55 -3.02 5.52
C GLY A 463 11.70 -4.03 5.51
N GLN A 464 12.84 -3.66 4.93
CA GLN A 464 14.03 -4.51 4.92
C GLN A 464 14.53 -4.84 6.33
N LEU A 465 14.62 -3.83 7.19
CA LEU A 465 15.10 -4.01 8.56
C LEU A 465 14.15 -4.90 9.36
N CYS A 466 12.84 -4.68 9.22
CA CYS A 466 11.85 -5.50 9.92
C CYS A 466 11.80 -6.94 9.40
N LEU A 467 12.01 -7.16 8.09
CA LEU A 467 12.15 -8.49 7.51
C LEU A 467 13.38 -9.22 8.07
N LEU A 468 14.52 -8.52 8.15
CA LEU A 468 15.78 -9.04 8.72
C LEU A 468 15.69 -9.36 10.20
N LEU A 469 14.83 -8.66 10.95
CA LEU A 469 14.62 -8.87 12.39
C LEU A 469 13.41 -9.76 12.71
N CYS A 470 12.66 -10.16 11.68
CA CYS A 470 11.31 -10.70 11.83
C CYS A 470 10.45 -9.93 12.84
N SER A 471 10.51 -8.59 12.80
CA SER A 471 9.79 -7.74 13.76
C SER A 471 8.49 -7.21 13.17
N SER A 472 7.45 -7.11 14.00
CA SER A 472 6.25 -6.35 13.63
C SER A 472 6.49 -4.85 13.76
N TYR A 473 5.75 -4.06 12.99
CA TYR A 473 5.87 -2.60 13.02
C TYR A 473 4.50 -1.98 13.29
N ARG A 474 4.40 -1.21 14.37
CA ARG A 474 3.18 -0.53 14.79
C ARG A 474 3.35 0.96 14.57
N ALA A 475 2.69 1.48 13.55
CA ALA A 475 2.51 2.91 13.36
C ALA A 475 1.11 3.18 12.81
N GLU A 476 0.65 4.41 12.98
CA GLU A 476 -0.59 4.86 12.34
C GLU A 476 -0.56 4.61 10.83
N ASP A 477 -1.72 4.25 10.30
CA ASP A 477 -1.91 4.02 8.87
C ASP A 477 -1.45 5.20 8.03
N GLY A 478 -0.71 4.90 6.95
CA GLY A 478 -0.16 5.92 6.07
C GLY A 478 1.24 6.44 6.46
N LYS A 479 1.71 6.22 7.71
CA LYS A 479 3.03 6.70 8.15
C LYS A 479 4.19 5.81 7.68
N ALA A 480 4.10 4.48 7.79
CA ALA A 480 5.20 3.57 7.44
C ALA A 480 4.98 2.67 6.21
N ASN A 481 3.72 2.48 5.79
CA ASN A 481 3.34 1.84 4.51
C ASN A 481 4.06 0.52 4.16
N LEU A 482 4.31 -0.34 5.16
CA LEU A 482 5.05 -1.58 4.94
C LEU A 482 4.31 -2.61 4.07
N ILE A 483 2.97 -2.56 4.07
CA ILE A 483 2.12 -3.36 3.16
C ILE A 483 2.41 -2.98 1.70
N ASP A 484 2.46 -1.69 1.39
CA ASP A 484 2.82 -1.20 0.05
C ASP A 484 4.28 -1.42 -0.33
N GLY A 485 5.15 -1.56 0.67
CA GLY A 485 6.54 -1.96 0.49
C GLY A 485 6.76 -3.36 -0.10
N HIS A 486 5.72 -4.16 -0.34
CA HIS A 486 5.81 -5.62 -0.63
C HIS A 486 6.32 -6.45 0.55
N TYR A 487 6.32 -5.92 1.77
CA TYR A 487 6.92 -6.60 2.90
C TYR A 487 5.88 -7.27 3.78
N ALA A 488 4.97 -6.46 4.32
CA ALA A 488 4.08 -6.88 5.39
C ALA A 488 2.67 -7.25 4.88
N CYS A 489 1.97 -7.99 5.71
CA CYS A 489 0.57 -8.39 5.62
C CYS A 489 -0.15 -7.93 6.91
N LEU A 490 -1.47 -7.98 6.90
CA LEU A 490 -2.24 -7.86 8.15
C LEU A 490 -1.99 -9.08 9.04
N ASP A 491 -1.99 -8.87 10.36
CA ASP A 491 -1.88 -9.95 11.35
C ASP A 491 -3.09 -10.90 11.27
N GLU A 492 -4.26 -10.36 10.90
CA GLU A 492 -5.48 -11.13 10.74
C GLU A 492 -5.37 -12.17 9.61
N GLN A 493 -5.57 -13.43 9.97
CA GLN A 493 -5.55 -14.57 9.05
C GLN A 493 -6.94 -14.99 8.54
N LYS A 494 -7.98 -14.23 8.86
CA LYS A 494 -9.37 -14.50 8.45
C LYS A 494 -10.08 -13.20 8.09
N THR A 495 -11.12 -13.32 7.26
CA THR A 495 -12.03 -12.21 6.97
C THR A 495 -12.67 -11.70 8.27
N PHE A 496 -12.77 -10.38 8.44
CA PHE A 496 -13.39 -9.76 9.62
C PHE A 496 -14.18 -8.49 9.28
N GLY A 497 -15.14 -8.15 10.13
CA GLY A 497 -15.93 -6.92 10.01
C GLY A 497 -15.33 -5.77 10.80
N LEU A 498 -15.45 -4.56 10.26
CA LEU A 498 -15.17 -3.31 10.97
C LEU A 498 -16.46 -2.52 11.14
N MET A 499 -16.84 -2.27 12.40
CA MET A 499 -17.98 -1.43 12.77
C MET A 499 -17.50 0.00 12.95
N LEU A 500 -18.26 0.97 12.43
CA LEU A 500 -18.05 2.38 12.69
C LEU A 500 -19.01 2.84 13.78
N ASN A 501 -18.47 3.37 14.87
CA ASN A 501 -19.30 3.89 15.97
C ASN A 501 -19.73 5.36 15.73
N GLY A 502 -20.69 5.83 16.53
CA GLY A 502 -21.19 7.22 16.44
C GLY A 502 -20.14 8.32 16.70
N THR A 503 -18.97 7.96 17.24
CA THR A 503 -17.82 8.87 17.44
C THR A 503 -16.81 8.84 16.29
N GLY A 504 -17.03 8.00 15.27
CA GLY A 504 -16.17 7.84 14.11
C GLY A 504 -15.04 6.81 14.28
N HIS A 505 -14.94 6.10 15.40
CA HIS A 505 -13.91 5.08 15.60
C HIS A 505 -14.33 3.72 15.04
N LEU A 506 -13.35 2.99 14.50
CA LEU A 506 -13.52 1.62 14.02
C LEU A 506 -13.21 0.62 15.13
N TYR A 507 -14.07 -0.38 15.29
CA TYR A 507 -13.81 -1.55 16.14
C TYR A 507 -14.06 -2.84 15.37
N LYS A 508 -13.30 -3.88 15.71
CA LYS A 508 -13.33 -5.18 15.05
C LYS A 508 -14.48 -6.03 15.59
N VAL A 509 -15.14 -6.75 14.71
CA VAL A 509 -16.08 -7.82 15.06
C VAL A 509 -15.59 -9.10 14.39
N GLU A 510 -15.36 -10.14 15.21
CA GLU A 510 -15.01 -11.48 14.75
C GLU A 510 -16.30 -12.30 14.60
N GLY A 511 -16.40 -13.12 13.54
CA GLY A 511 -17.59 -13.95 13.28
C GLY A 511 -18.15 -13.79 11.87
N GLU A 512 -19.19 -14.57 11.55
CA GLU A 512 -19.92 -14.43 10.28
C GLU A 512 -20.72 -13.12 10.28
N ILE A 513 -20.64 -12.40 9.17
CA ILE A 513 -21.23 -11.07 9.03
C ILE A 513 -22.74 -11.20 8.84
N GLU A 514 -23.51 -11.23 9.92
CA GLU A 514 -24.97 -11.13 9.84
C GLU A 514 -25.44 -9.73 10.25
N ALA A 515 -26.24 -9.08 9.39
CA ALA A 515 -26.70 -7.70 9.56
C ALA A 515 -27.36 -7.43 10.94
N ASP A 516 -28.01 -8.45 11.50
CA ASP A 516 -28.75 -8.35 12.77
C ASP A 516 -27.99 -8.92 13.99
N LYS A 517 -26.94 -9.75 13.81
CA LYS A 517 -26.15 -10.34 14.92
C LYS A 517 -24.86 -9.60 15.25
N ALA A 518 -24.33 -8.78 14.33
CA ALA A 518 -23.07 -8.06 14.54
C ALA A 518 -23.10 -7.07 15.73
N LYS A 519 -24.29 -6.70 16.23
CA LYS A 519 -24.45 -5.86 17.43
C LYS A 519 -24.21 -6.62 18.75
N ASP A 520 -24.42 -7.93 18.77
CA ASP A 520 -24.47 -8.73 20.01
C ASP A 520 -23.17 -9.51 20.29
N GLU A 521 -22.29 -9.69 19.30
CA GLU A 521 -21.08 -10.53 19.42
C GLU A 521 -19.79 -9.76 19.78
N ALA A 522 -19.82 -8.42 19.83
CA ALA A 522 -18.65 -7.62 20.18
C ALA A 522 -18.39 -7.63 21.70
N GLN A 523 -17.71 -8.68 22.20
CA GLN A 523 -17.30 -8.77 23.61
C GLN A 523 -16.32 -7.67 24.03
N ASP A 524 -15.60 -7.04 23.09
CA ASP A 524 -14.66 -5.95 23.36
C ASP A 524 -14.79 -4.82 22.32
N LYS A 525 -15.39 -3.68 22.71
CA LYS A 525 -15.54 -2.48 21.86
C LYS A 525 -14.28 -1.60 21.81
N ARG A 526 -13.10 -2.16 22.09
CA ARG A 526 -11.84 -1.44 21.94
C ARG A 526 -11.61 -1.06 20.48
N THR A 527 -11.05 0.13 20.28
CA THR A 527 -10.61 0.61 18.96
C THR A 527 -9.69 -0.42 18.33
N TRP A 528 -9.98 -0.82 17.10
CA TRP A 528 -9.10 -1.73 16.38
C TRP A 528 -7.86 -0.96 15.90
N GLU A 529 -6.69 -1.56 16.11
CA GLU A 529 -5.40 -1.03 15.64
C GLU A 529 -4.82 -1.96 14.56
N CYS A 530 -4.39 -1.38 13.44
CA CYS A 530 -3.76 -2.14 12.37
C CYS A 530 -2.36 -2.62 12.82
N ARG A 531 -2.17 -3.95 12.82
CA ARG A 531 -0.87 -4.58 13.06
C ARG A 531 -0.33 -5.19 11.77
N ASN A 532 0.84 -4.72 11.36
CA ASN A 532 1.55 -5.23 10.20
C ASN A 532 2.55 -6.31 10.64
N VAL A 533 2.43 -7.50 10.07
CA VAL A 533 3.33 -8.64 10.29
C VAL A 533 3.99 -9.07 8.98
N PHE A 534 5.12 -9.76 9.07
CA PHE A 534 5.83 -10.27 7.91
C PHE A 534 5.42 -11.72 7.70
N PRO A 535 5.22 -12.18 6.45
CA PRO A 535 4.93 -13.58 6.21
C PRO A 535 6.03 -14.48 6.77
N HIS A 536 5.63 -15.58 7.39
CA HIS A 536 6.58 -16.64 7.76
C HIS A 536 7.38 -17.09 6.52
N PRO A 537 8.69 -17.40 6.62
CA PRO A 537 9.49 -17.86 5.48
C PRO A 537 8.84 -19.01 4.69
N ALA A 538 8.14 -19.91 5.37
CA ALA A 538 7.38 -21.01 4.75
C ALA A 538 6.19 -20.61 3.87
N ASN A 539 5.67 -19.40 4.04
CA ASN A 539 4.53 -18.89 3.27
C ASN A 539 4.97 -17.91 2.17
N ASP A 540 6.23 -17.48 2.18
CA ASP A 540 6.75 -16.53 1.19
C ASP A 540 8.27 -16.61 1.01
N VAL A 541 8.75 -17.76 0.54
CA VAL A 541 10.18 -18.09 0.53
C VAL A 541 10.99 -17.09 -0.30
N LEU A 542 10.53 -16.76 -1.51
CA LEU A 542 11.25 -15.84 -2.39
C LEU A 542 11.32 -14.42 -1.81
N LEU A 543 10.35 -13.96 -1.02
CA LEU A 543 10.46 -12.67 -0.32
C LEU A 543 11.71 -12.64 0.55
N HIS A 544 11.86 -13.64 1.42
CA HIS A 544 12.96 -13.74 2.36
C HIS A 544 14.29 -13.92 1.64
N LEU A 545 14.39 -14.85 0.70
CA LEU A 545 15.62 -15.09 -0.06
C LEU A 545 16.06 -13.86 -0.87
N THR A 546 15.11 -13.07 -1.38
CA THR A 546 15.40 -11.95 -2.28
C THR A 546 15.75 -10.67 -1.54
N LEU A 547 15.06 -10.38 -0.43
CA LEU A 547 15.14 -9.08 0.20
C LEU A 547 16.09 -9.05 1.41
N THR A 548 16.36 -10.17 2.10
CA THR A 548 17.29 -10.21 3.25
C THR A 548 18.78 -10.21 2.87
N GLY A 549 19.10 -10.07 1.58
CA GLY A 549 20.48 -10.01 1.07
C GLY A 549 20.95 -11.32 0.46
N GLY A 550 22.05 -11.25 -0.29
CA GLY A 550 22.61 -12.40 -0.98
C GLY A 550 23.87 -12.08 -1.78
N LYS A 551 24.41 -13.08 -2.48
CA LYS A 551 25.64 -12.97 -3.29
C LYS A 551 25.70 -11.79 -4.26
N SER A 552 24.56 -11.39 -4.81
CA SER A 552 24.45 -10.34 -5.83
C SER A 552 23.68 -9.09 -5.38
N TYR A 553 23.29 -9.03 -4.11
CA TYR A 553 22.42 -7.98 -3.59
C TYR A 553 22.72 -7.69 -2.11
N ARG A 554 22.95 -6.41 -1.81
CA ARG A 554 23.07 -5.91 -0.44
C ARG A 554 21.80 -5.11 -0.08
N PRO A 555 21.12 -5.42 1.04
CA PRO A 555 19.87 -4.73 1.40
C PRO A 555 20.04 -3.22 1.61
N PHE A 556 21.19 -2.79 2.15
CA PHE A 556 21.45 -1.40 2.51
C PHE A 556 22.75 -0.87 1.90
N TYR A 557 22.76 0.40 1.49
CA TYR A 557 23.98 1.07 1.00
C TYR A 557 24.98 1.36 2.13
N SER A 558 24.47 1.67 3.33
CA SER A 558 25.26 1.90 4.54
C SER A 558 25.33 0.65 5.42
N PRO A 559 26.35 0.51 6.28
CA PRO A 559 26.37 -0.47 7.36
C PRO A 559 25.08 -0.49 8.19
N LEU A 560 24.66 -1.68 8.63
CA LEU A 560 23.45 -1.87 9.44
C LEU A 560 23.39 -0.97 10.67
N ARG A 561 24.53 -0.78 11.34
CA ARG A 561 24.63 0.12 12.49
C ARG A 561 24.18 1.54 12.16
N GLU A 562 24.58 2.08 11.00
CA GLU A 562 24.16 3.43 10.58
C GLU A 562 22.66 3.46 10.24
N VAL A 563 22.15 2.39 9.62
CA VAL A 563 20.73 2.25 9.30
C VAL A 563 19.89 2.27 10.58
N LEU A 564 20.23 1.45 11.58
CA LEU A 564 19.53 1.38 12.87
C LEU A 564 19.60 2.72 13.63
N LEU A 565 20.76 3.39 13.62
CA LEU A 565 20.90 4.71 14.24
C LEU A 565 20.07 5.81 13.54
N SER A 566 19.79 5.66 12.24
CA SER A 566 18.98 6.62 11.48
C SER A 566 17.47 6.46 11.68
N MET A 567 17.02 5.44 12.41
CA MET A 567 15.61 5.06 12.52
C MET A 567 15.06 5.19 13.95
N SER A 568 13.79 5.59 14.07
CA SER A 568 13.07 5.50 15.34
C SER A 568 12.60 4.07 15.57
N THR A 569 13.11 3.42 16.60
CA THR A 569 12.79 2.02 16.92
C THR A 569 11.63 1.84 17.89
N SER A 570 11.05 2.93 18.41
CA SER A 570 9.86 2.91 19.29
C SER A 570 8.60 2.34 18.63
N THR A 571 8.58 2.27 17.31
CA THR A 571 7.49 1.69 16.50
C THR A 571 7.80 0.27 16.02
N MET A 572 8.99 -0.26 16.34
CA MET A 572 9.41 -1.63 16.04
C MET A 572 9.18 -2.53 17.25
N TYR A 573 8.49 -3.64 17.03
CA TYR A 573 8.09 -4.60 18.05
C TYR A 573 8.66 -5.96 17.64
N LEU A 574 9.65 -6.43 18.39
CA LEU A 574 10.21 -7.76 18.20
C LEU A 574 9.09 -8.80 18.36
N HIS A 575 9.11 -9.84 17.52
CA HIS A 575 8.13 -10.93 17.62
C HIS A 575 8.18 -11.49 19.06
N ASP A 576 7.01 -11.83 19.60
CA ASP A 576 6.79 -12.47 20.92
C ASP A 576 6.67 -11.57 22.16
N SER A 577 7.27 -10.37 22.22
CA SER A 577 7.14 -9.52 23.42
C SER A 577 5.90 -8.63 23.43
N ASN A 578 5.33 -8.31 22.27
CA ASN A 578 4.31 -7.25 22.11
C ASN A 578 4.70 -5.89 22.75
N GLU A 579 5.98 -5.72 23.09
CA GLU A 579 6.58 -4.53 23.68
C GLU A 579 7.51 -3.85 22.66
N PRO A 580 7.63 -2.51 22.69
CA PRO A 580 8.53 -1.80 21.81
C PRO A 580 9.99 -2.17 22.12
N MET A 581 10.84 -2.23 21.10
CA MET A 581 12.25 -2.52 21.28
C MET A 581 12.90 -1.49 22.23
N ASN A 582 13.35 -1.95 23.39
CA ASN A 582 13.99 -1.09 24.38
C ASN A 582 15.50 -0.96 24.12
N ASP A 583 16.15 -0.01 24.81
CA ASP A 583 17.57 0.29 24.61
C ASP A 583 18.51 -0.91 24.84
N GLY A 584 18.15 -1.84 25.74
CA GLY A 584 18.94 -3.06 25.99
C GLY A 584 18.87 -4.04 24.81
N GLN A 585 17.71 -4.14 24.17
CA GLN A 585 17.45 -5.05 23.04
C GLN A 585 18.01 -4.53 21.70
N ARG A 586 18.42 -3.25 21.62
CA ARG A 586 18.95 -2.68 20.37
C ARG A 586 20.27 -3.30 19.94
N LEU A 587 21.16 -3.60 20.89
CA LEU A 587 22.44 -4.25 20.58
C LEU A 587 22.20 -5.66 20.06
N GLU A 588 21.35 -6.42 20.75
CA GLU A 588 20.91 -7.75 20.32
C GLU A 588 20.29 -7.75 18.92
N ALA A 589 19.40 -6.80 18.63
CA ALA A 589 18.79 -6.65 17.30
C ALA A 589 19.84 -6.32 16.23
N LEU A 590 20.76 -5.38 16.50
CA LEU A 590 21.86 -5.06 15.58
C LEU A 590 22.70 -6.30 15.30
N VAL A 591 23.12 -7.02 16.34
CA VAL A 591 24.03 -8.16 16.22
C VAL A 591 23.37 -9.32 15.50
N SER A 592 22.14 -9.70 15.86
CA SER A 592 21.41 -10.77 15.19
C SER A 592 21.20 -10.48 13.70
N ALA A 593 20.72 -9.28 13.34
CA ALA A 593 20.57 -8.93 11.93
C ALA A 593 21.90 -8.81 11.17
N ALA A 594 22.98 -8.37 11.83
CA ALA A 594 24.31 -8.34 11.22
C ALA A 594 24.86 -9.75 10.96
N VAL A 595 24.63 -10.70 11.88
CA VAL A 595 24.97 -12.13 11.73
C VAL A 595 24.21 -12.73 10.54
N VAL A 596 22.90 -12.49 10.45
CA VAL A 596 22.08 -12.96 9.31
C VAL A 596 22.62 -12.39 8.00
N MET A 597 22.79 -11.07 7.89
CA MET A 597 23.30 -10.45 6.66
C MET A 597 24.71 -10.91 6.27
N ALA A 598 25.59 -11.14 7.25
CA ALA A 598 26.93 -11.67 7.00
C ALA A 598 26.89 -13.09 6.46
N SER A 599 25.95 -13.92 6.93
CA SER A 599 25.76 -15.29 6.46
C SER A 599 25.29 -15.37 5.00
N HIS A 600 24.62 -14.33 4.50
CA HIS A 600 24.05 -14.31 3.15
C HIS A 600 25.05 -13.90 2.05
N VAL A 601 26.22 -13.37 2.41
CA VAL A 601 27.09 -12.61 1.48
C VAL A 601 27.62 -13.44 0.30
N ASP A 602 27.78 -14.77 0.45
CA ASP A 602 28.23 -15.65 -0.65
C ASP A 602 27.09 -16.51 -1.24
N GLY A 603 25.86 -16.30 -0.75
CA GLY A 603 24.64 -16.91 -1.27
C GLY A 603 24.21 -18.21 -0.56
N LEU A 604 23.32 -18.96 -1.22
CA LEU A 604 22.60 -20.10 -0.61
C LEU A 604 23.45 -21.35 -0.32
N GLY A 605 24.72 -21.33 -0.72
CA GLY A 605 25.69 -22.41 -0.42
C GLY A 605 26.45 -22.21 0.89
N GLY A 606 26.09 -21.18 1.66
CA GLY A 606 26.84 -20.75 2.84
C GLY A 606 28.07 -19.92 2.50
N VAL A 607 28.73 -19.41 3.53
CA VAL A 607 29.89 -18.50 3.43
C VAL A 607 31.04 -18.99 4.30
N ALA A 608 32.26 -18.90 3.78
CA ALA A 608 33.45 -19.20 4.59
C ALA A 608 33.55 -18.26 5.80
N LEU A 609 33.90 -18.78 6.98
CA LEU A 609 33.95 -18.00 8.24
C LEU A 609 34.75 -16.69 8.10
N THR A 610 35.86 -16.70 7.37
CA THR A 610 36.71 -15.51 7.16
C THR A 610 36.01 -14.37 6.41
N THR A 611 35.16 -14.73 5.44
CA THR A 611 34.37 -13.78 4.65
C THR A 611 33.17 -13.31 5.46
N PHE A 612 32.52 -14.23 6.18
CA PHE A 612 31.47 -13.92 7.14
C PHE A 612 31.94 -12.89 8.17
N LEU A 613 33.12 -13.09 8.77
CA LEU A 613 33.64 -12.20 9.80
C LEU A 613 33.92 -10.79 9.26
N GLY A 614 34.51 -10.70 8.06
CA GLY A 614 34.73 -9.43 7.38
C GLY A 614 33.43 -8.64 7.23
N ARG A 615 32.39 -9.32 6.74
CA ARG A 615 31.08 -8.69 6.57
C ARG A 615 30.42 -8.32 7.89
N LEU A 616 30.47 -9.19 8.89
CA LEU A 616 29.94 -8.93 10.23
C LEU A 616 30.54 -7.65 10.82
N LEU A 617 31.86 -7.49 10.74
CA LEU A 617 32.57 -6.31 11.25
C LEU A 617 32.17 -5.02 10.51
N VAL A 618 31.93 -5.09 9.21
CA VAL A 618 31.41 -3.95 8.44
C VAL A 618 30.01 -3.56 8.90
N GLU A 619 29.08 -4.53 9.02
CA GLU A 619 27.69 -4.23 9.38
C GLU A 619 27.55 -3.71 10.83
N LEU A 620 28.41 -4.17 11.73
CA LEU A 620 28.56 -3.64 13.09
C LEU A 620 29.25 -2.26 13.15
N GLY A 621 29.76 -1.76 12.02
CA GLY A 621 30.48 -0.49 11.92
C GLY A 621 31.84 -0.49 12.60
N VAL A 622 32.47 -1.66 12.75
CA VAL A 622 33.82 -1.84 13.31
C VAL A 622 34.89 -1.63 12.24
N SER A 623 34.64 -2.15 11.04
CA SER A 623 35.47 -1.98 9.83
C SER A 623 34.76 -1.09 8.80
N SER A 624 35.54 -0.41 7.96
CA SER A 624 35.05 0.37 6.81
C SER A 624 35.13 -0.39 5.49
N GLN A 625 35.80 -1.54 5.44
CA GLN A 625 36.03 -2.32 4.23
C GLN A 625 35.56 -3.77 4.41
N ASP A 626 34.86 -4.28 3.39
CA ASP A 626 34.36 -5.65 3.30
C ASP A 626 35.48 -6.55 2.76
N GLU A 627 36.47 -6.82 3.61
CA GLU A 627 37.64 -7.64 3.30
C GLU A 627 37.58 -8.99 4.02
N LYS A 628 38.14 -10.03 3.39
CA LYS A 628 38.34 -11.32 4.05
C LYS A 628 39.32 -11.12 5.22
N ILE A 629 38.93 -11.58 6.41
CA ILE A 629 39.79 -11.52 7.59
C ILE A 629 40.77 -12.70 7.56
N GLU A 630 42.06 -12.41 7.70
CA GLU A 630 43.09 -13.45 7.87
C GLU A 630 43.00 -13.98 9.30
N LEU A 631 42.81 -15.30 9.42
CA LEU A 631 42.90 -15.96 10.72
C LEU A 631 44.37 -16.30 11.01
N PRO A 632 44.80 -16.28 12.28
CA PRO A 632 46.18 -16.59 12.64
C PRO A 632 46.68 -17.94 12.10
N LEU A 633 47.99 -17.99 11.84
CA LEU A 633 48.70 -19.12 11.20
C LEU A 633 48.45 -20.45 11.91
N GLY A 634 47.85 -21.41 11.19
CA GLY A 634 47.56 -22.77 11.69
C GLY A 634 46.06 -23.05 11.88
N PHE A 635 45.23 -22.02 11.86
CA PHE A 635 43.76 -22.13 11.92
C PHE A 635 43.13 -22.35 10.52
N GLU A 636 43.62 -21.62 9.50
CA GLU A 636 43.14 -21.69 8.10
C GLU A 636 43.31 -23.06 7.41
N ILE A 637 44.12 -23.97 7.99
CA ILE A 637 44.50 -25.25 7.38
C ILE A 637 43.62 -26.42 7.89
N ARG A 638 42.84 -26.24 8.97
CA ARG A 638 42.30 -27.37 9.75
C ARG A 638 40.80 -27.60 9.61
N GLU A 639 39.97 -26.57 9.53
CA GLU A 639 38.53 -26.73 9.30
C GLU A 639 38.03 -25.61 8.37
N ASN A 640 37.55 -25.98 7.19
CA ASN A 640 37.00 -25.04 6.22
C ASN A 640 35.55 -24.73 6.62
N TRP A 641 35.37 -24.03 7.75
CA TRP A 641 34.05 -23.76 8.32
C TRP A 641 33.22 -22.89 7.37
N VAL A 642 32.08 -23.44 6.99
CA VAL A 642 31.05 -22.77 6.20
C VAL A 642 29.91 -22.41 7.14
N VAL A 643 29.64 -21.11 7.26
CA VAL A 643 28.46 -20.60 7.96
C VAL A 643 27.27 -20.74 7.01
N PRO A 644 26.20 -21.46 7.38
CA PRO A 644 25.01 -21.62 6.54
C PRO A 644 24.28 -20.30 6.30
N PHE A 645 23.38 -20.26 5.31
CA PHE A 645 22.46 -19.15 5.08
C PHE A 645 21.38 -19.12 6.18
N LEU A 646 21.47 -18.13 7.08
CA LEU A 646 20.70 -18.14 8.33
C LEU A 646 19.27 -17.59 8.16
N SER A 647 18.33 -18.13 8.93
CA SER A 647 17.00 -17.51 9.05
C SER A 647 17.07 -16.17 9.78
N PRO A 648 16.12 -15.24 9.54
CA PRO A 648 15.91 -14.12 10.46
C PRO A 648 15.69 -14.62 11.89
N PRO A 649 16.07 -13.85 12.93
CA PRO A 649 15.85 -14.26 14.30
C PRO A 649 14.34 -14.44 14.55
N ASN A 650 13.98 -15.44 15.37
CA ASN A 650 12.60 -15.78 15.77
C ASN A 650 11.74 -16.49 14.71
N VAL A 651 12.31 -16.86 13.57
CA VAL A 651 11.61 -17.69 12.56
C VAL A 651 12.52 -18.77 12.01
N GLU A 652 11.90 -19.88 11.61
CA GLU A 652 12.60 -21.02 11.04
C GLU A 652 12.40 -21.08 9.52
N TRP A 653 13.42 -21.56 8.83
CA TRP A 653 13.25 -22.01 7.46
C TRP A 653 12.34 -23.25 7.42
N PRO A 654 11.64 -23.49 6.30
CA PRO A 654 10.85 -24.71 6.15
C PRO A 654 11.73 -25.95 6.29
N ALA A 655 11.25 -26.99 6.96
CA ALA A 655 11.99 -28.24 7.15
C ALA A 655 12.49 -28.84 5.82
N TRP A 656 11.69 -28.77 4.76
CA TRP A 656 12.09 -29.25 3.42
C TRP A 656 13.23 -28.45 2.79
N LEU A 657 13.46 -27.21 3.20
CA LEU A 657 14.58 -26.38 2.75
C LEU A 657 15.83 -26.63 3.60
N LEU A 658 15.67 -26.81 4.92
CA LEU A 658 16.75 -27.15 5.85
C LEU A 658 17.38 -28.52 5.54
N HIS A 659 16.58 -29.47 5.07
CA HIS A 659 17.03 -30.83 4.78
C HIS A 659 17.46 -31.05 3.32
N ASP A 660 17.48 -30.01 2.48
CA ASP A 660 17.92 -30.14 1.09
C ASP A 660 19.45 -30.25 1.01
N GLU A 661 19.95 -31.38 0.49
CA GLU A 661 21.40 -31.66 0.42
C GLU A 661 22.18 -30.71 -0.49
N SER A 662 21.50 -30.00 -1.40
CA SER A 662 22.18 -29.11 -2.34
C SER A 662 22.45 -27.73 -1.76
N MET A 663 21.73 -27.32 -0.72
CA MET A 663 21.84 -25.99 -0.10
C MET A 663 22.48 -26.06 1.29
N GLN A 664 22.82 -24.90 1.86
CA GLN A 664 23.30 -24.79 3.24
C GLN A 664 22.44 -23.74 3.95
N PHE A 665 21.38 -24.19 4.61
CA PHE A 665 20.51 -23.37 5.43
C PHE A 665 20.59 -23.78 6.90
N ASP A 666 20.43 -22.83 7.80
CA ASP A 666 20.32 -23.09 9.24
C ASP A 666 19.48 -21.99 9.90
N ASN A 667 18.98 -22.22 11.11
CA ASN A 667 18.18 -21.22 11.82
C ASN A 667 19.01 -20.43 12.82
N LEU A 668 18.73 -19.13 12.96
CA LEU A 668 19.24 -18.32 14.07
C LEU A 668 18.23 -18.32 15.22
N VAL A 669 18.60 -18.96 16.32
CA VAL A 669 17.74 -19.16 17.49
C VAL A 669 18.10 -18.20 18.61
N ARG A 670 17.09 -17.50 19.13
CA ARG A 670 17.20 -16.77 20.40
C ARG A 670 17.12 -17.75 21.56
N THR A 671 18.04 -17.63 22.49
CA THR A 671 18.08 -18.47 23.70
C THR A 671 17.29 -17.84 24.84
N ALA A 672 16.91 -18.64 25.84
CA ALA A 672 16.21 -18.12 27.01
C ALA A 672 17.20 -17.31 27.87
N ASN A 673 16.70 -16.29 28.60
CA ASN A 673 17.55 -15.47 29.47
C ASN A 673 18.37 -16.28 30.50
N GLY A 674 17.88 -17.47 30.88
CA GLY A 674 18.57 -18.39 31.79
C GLY A 674 19.78 -19.10 31.17
N ASP A 675 19.90 -19.12 29.86
CA ASP A 675 20.97 -19.80 29.13
C ASP A 675 22.26 -18.96 29.04
N THR A 676 22.23 -17.70 29.51
CA THR A 676 23.37 -16.75 29.56
C THR A 676 23.97 -16.32 28.22
N ILE A 677 23.51 -16.92 27.12
CA ILE A 677 23.82 -16.57 25.73
C ILE A 677 22.57 -15.91 25.13
N ASP A 678 22.74 -15.05 24.12
CA ASP A 678 21.63 -14.34 23.49
C ASP A 678 21.16 -15.04 22.20
N PHE A 679 22.10 -15.57 21.40
CA PHE A 679 21.80 -16.26 20.15
C PHE A 679 22.70 -17.46 19.90
N ARG A 680 22.20 -18.43 19.14
CA ARG A 680 22.99 -19.51 18.55
C ARG A 680 22.38 -19.94 17.22
N ILE A 681 23.13 -20.69 16.44
CA ILE A 681 22.57 -21.39 15.27
C ILE A 681 22.28 -22.85 15.61
N ASP A 682 21.24 -23.43 15.00
CA ASP A 682 20.76 -24.79 15.33
C ASP A 682 21.84 -25.86 15.13
N SER A 683 22.73 -25.69 14.16
CA SER A 683 23.86 -26.62 13.96
C SER A 683 24.89 -26.60 15.11
N GLY A 684 24.80 -25.62 16.02
CA GLY A 684 25.77 -25.37 17.08
C GLY A 684 27.09 -24.76 16.61
N LEU A 685 27.27 -24.38 15.35
CA LEU A 685 28.55 -23.84 14.87
C LEU A 685 28.90 -22.49 15.53
N ILE A 686 27.89 -21.61 15.68
CA ILE A 686 28.04 -20.25 16.20
C ILE A 686 27.13 -20.04 17.41
N SER A 687 27.68 -19.41 18.45
CA SER A 687 26.91 -18.79 19.54
C SER A 687 27.37 -17.35 19.79
N VAL A 688 26.47 -16.51 20.31
CA VAL A 688 26.66 -15.06 20.41
C VAL A 688 26.13 -14.51 21.73
N GLU A 689 26.92 -13.64 22.36
CA GLU A 689 26.58 -12.91 23.57
C GLU A 689 26.79 -11.39 23.39
N CYS A 690 25.79 -10.61 23.76
CA CYS A 690 25.69 -9.16 23.62
C CYS A 690 25.80 -8.51 25.00
N LYS A 691 26.86 -7.72 25.23
CA LYS A 691 27.07 -7.01 26.49
C LYS A 691 26.99 -5.49 26.31
N ASP A 692 25.82 -4.94 26.62
CA ASP A 692 25.54 -3.50 26.49
C ASP A 692 25.99 -2.65 27.69
N HIS A 693 27.14 -2.97 28.29
CA HIS A 693 27.62 -2.28 29.49
C HIS A 693 28.12 -0.87 29.16
N LYS A 694 27.72 0.12 29.98
CA LYS A 694 28.23 1.51 29.87
C LYS A 694 29.72 1.64 30.21
N ARG A 695 30.24 0.72 31.03
CA ARG A 695 31.65 0.65 31.42
C ARG A 695 32.30 -0.53 30.72
N PRO A 696 33.62 -0.48 30.45
CA PRO A 696 34.34 -1.64 29.92
C PRO A 696 34.10 -2.87 30.79
N LEU A 697 33.99 -4.04 30.16
CA LEU A 697 33.78 -5.31 30.86
C LEU A 697 34.84 -5.51 31.95
N SER A 698 34.40 -6.02 33.11
CA SER A 698 35.29 -6.38 34.21
C SER A 698 35.99 -7.71 33.90
N LEU A 699 37.10 -7.98 34.60
CA LEU A 699 37.80 -9.26 34.44
C LEU A 699 36.92 -10.42 34.95
N GLU A 700 36.15 -10.19 36.01
CA GLU A 700 35.18 -11.14 36.56
C GLU A 700 34.10 -11.50 35.54
N THR A 701 33.53 -10.50 34.84
CA THR A 701 32.54 -10.74 33.78
C THR A 701 33.14 -11.53 32.62
N ILE A 702 34.39 -11.24 32.23
CA ILE A 702 35.08 -12.03 31.19
C ILE A 702 35.30 -13.47 31.65
N LYS A 703 35.63 -13.71 32.93
CA LYS A 703 35.73 -15.07 33.50
C LYS A 703 34.42 -15.83 33.38
N GLU A 704 33.32 -15.19 33.80
CA GLU A 704 31.99 -15.79 33.75
C GLU A 704 31.65 -16.23 32.33
N ILE A 705 31.76 -15.31 31.36
CA ILE A 705 31.55 -15.56 29.93
C ILE A 705 32.31 -16.79 29.43
N LEU A 706 33.62 -16.86 29.71
CA LEU A 706 34.47 -17.94 29.23
C LEU A 706 34.13 -19.30 29.88
N LEU A 707 33.60 -19.30 31.10
CA LEU A 707 33.21 -20.53 31.80
C LEU A 707 31.90 -21.13 31.28
N HIS A 708 31.03 -20.33 30.66
CA HIS A 708 29.72 -20.78 30.17
C HIS A 708 29.60 -20.81 28.64
N VAL A 709 30.71 -20.75 27.89
CA VAL A 709 30.69 -20.97 26.44
C VAL A 709 30.09 -22.36 26.14
N PRO A 710 29.05 -22.45 25.29
CA PRO A 710 28.34 -23.71 25.03
C PRO A 710 29.26 -24.83 24.59
N ALA A 711 28.96 -26.05 25.05
CA ALA A 711 29.76 -27.24 24.77
C ALA A 711 29.88 -27.52 23.26
N ASP A 712 28.76 -27.37 22.55
CA ASP A 712 28.56 -27.56 21.11
C ASP A 712 29.09 -26.41 20.25
N SER A 713 29.25 -25.20 20.81
CA SER A 713 29.73 -24.03 20.08
C SER A 713 31.18 -24.17 19.60
N LYS A 714 31.39 -24.14 18.28
CA LYS A 714 32.73 -24.06 17.67
C LYS A 714 33.28 -22.64 17.64
N VAL A 715 32.42 -21.66 17.36
CA VAL A 715 32.74 -20.23 17.30
C VAL A 715 31.83 -19.46 18.24
N HIS A 716 32.40 -18.70 19.17
CA HIS A 716 31.66 -17.91 20.14
C HIS A 716 32.01 -16.43 20.00
N PHE A 717 31.00 -15.59 19.70
CA PHE A 717 31.15 -14.15 19.55
C PHE A 717 30.67 -13.41 20.79
N ILE A 718 31.48 -12.47 21.28
CA ILE A 718 31.08 -11.55 22.34
C ILE A 718 31.09 -10.14 21.79
N VAL A 719 29.93 -9.51 21.66
CA VAL A 719 29.81 -8.13 21.16
C VAL A 719 29.59 -7.17 22.32
N THR A 720 30.44 -6.15 22.44
CA THR A 720 30.39 -5.19 23.56
C THR A 720 30.73 -3.77 23.12
N ARG A 721 30.28 -2.78 23.89
CA ARG A 721 30.61 -1.36 23.66
C ARG A 721 32.08 -1.06 23.88
N SER A 722 32.69 -1.64 24.92
CA SER A 722 34.08 -1.35 25.27
C SER A 722 34.79 -2.47 26.01
N LEU A 723 36.08 -2.62 25.73
CA LEU A 723 36.99 -3.57 26.37
C LEU A 723 38.22 -2.85 26.95
N ARG A 724 38.78 -3.40 28.02
CA ARG A 724 40.08 -2.89 28.52
C ARG A 724 41.21 -3.54 27.73
N LYS A 725 41.95 -2.73 26.99
CA LYS A 725 43.07 -3.17 26.14
C LYS A 725 44.12 -4.02 26.87
N HIS A 726 44.37 -3.77 28.15
CA HIS A 726 45.40 -4.49 28.91
C HIS A 726 45.08 -5.98 29.17
N TYR A 727 43.84 -6.43 28.95
CA TYR A 727 43.51 -7.85 29.07
C TYR A 727 44.14 -8.70 27.96
N PHE A 728 44.45 -8.10 26.80
CA PHE A 728 44.91 -8.81 25.61
C PHE A 728 46.36 -8.51 25.22
N THR A 729 47.11 -7.76 26.03
CA THR A 729 48.47 -7.29 25.68
C THR A 729 49.62 -7.96 26.44
N LYS A 730 49.35 -8.70 27.52
CA LYS A 730 50.39 -9.45 28.26
C LYS A 730 50.20 -10.95 28.12
N LYS A 731 51.06 -11.58 27.31
CA LYS A 731 51.11 -13.04 27.07
C LYS A 731 51.14 -13.84 28.38
N ASP A 732 51.88 -13.36 29.37
CA ASP A 732 52.02 -14.04 30.66
C ASP A 732 50.79 -13.90 31.58
N THR A 733 50.01 -12.83 31.48
CA THR A 733 48.89 -12.59 32.42
C THR A 733 47.64 -13.35 32.00
N TYR A 734 47.36 -13.42 30.69
CA TYR A 734 46.16 -14.08 30.18
C TYR A 734 46.39 -15.57 29.91
N ALA A 735 47.56 -16.00 29.43
CA ALA A 735 47.87 -17.43 29.32
C ALA A 735 47.94 -18.09 30.71
N THR A 736 48.44 -17.37 31.72
CA THR A 736 48.38 -17.83 33.11
C THR A 736 46.94 -17.92 33.62
N PHE A 737 46.11 -16.92 33.33
CA PHE A 737 44.67 -16.97 33.64
C PHE A 737 43.96 -18.18 33.00
N LEU A 738 44.22 -18.49 31.72
CA LEU A 738 43.60 -19.63 31.03
C LEU A 738 44.04 -20.97 31.66
N ARG A 739 45.30 -21.07 32.10
CA ARG A 739 45.83 -22.23 32.82
C ARG A 739 45.24 -22.35 34.23
N GLU A 740 45.18 -21.26 34.98
CA GLU A 740 44.64 -21.21 36.35
C GLU A 740 43.15 -21.56 36.43
N HIS A 741 42.39 -21.25 35.36
CA HIS A 741 40.96 -21.52 35.28
C HIS A 741 40.59 -22.75 34.44
N ASN A 742 41.58 -23.56 34.03
CA ASN A 742 41.39 -24.80 33.28
C ASN A 742 40.51 -24.63 32.01
N LEU A 743 40.84 -23.62 31.19
CA LEU A 743 40.20 -23.34 29.89
C LEU A 743 41.09 -23.76 28.69
N PRO A 744 41.67 -24.99 28.63
CA PRO A 744 42.72 -25.32 27.66
C PRO A 744 42.22 -25.50 26.22
N THR A 745 40.91 -25.42 25.95
CA THR A 745 40.33 -25.74 24.65
C THR A 745 39.83 -24.51 23.88
N MET A 746 40.26 -23.29 24.22
CA MET A 746 39.80 -22.05 23.58
C MET A 746 40.96 -21.22 23.04
N ASP A 747 40.85 -20.77 21.80
CA ASP A 747 41.71 -19.72 21.23
C ASP A 747 40.92 -18.40 21.25
N ILE A 748 41.50 -17.35 21.83
CA ILE A 748 40.76 -16.14 22.19
C ILE A 748 41.35 -14.90 21.52
N TYR A 749 40.46 -14.13 20.91
CA TYR A 749 40.81 -13.01 20.06
C TYR A 749 39.96 -11.78 20.34
N HIS A 750 40.46 -10.60 19.96
CA HIS A 750 39.68 -9.37 20.01
C HIS A 750 39.85 -8.49 18.77
N VAL A 751 38.80 -7.73 18.47
CA VAL A 751 38.72 -6.77 17.36
C VAL A 751 38.09 -5.48 17.88
N SER A 752 38.73 -4.33 17.65
CA SER A 752 38.25 -3.02 18.15
C SER A 752 37.82 -2.06 17.03
N TYR A 753 36.89 -1.16 17.37
CA TYR A 753 36.41 -0.08 16.49
C TYR A 753 37.55 0.78 15.94
N GLY A 754 37.51 1.06 14.63
CA GLY A 754 38.49 1.89 13.93
C GLY A 754 39.83 1.19 13.66
N SER A 755 39.88 -0.11 13.86
CA SER A 755 41.05 -0.91 13.55
C SER A 755 41.13 -1.16 12.04
N THR A 756 42.32 -1.03 11.45
CA THR A 756 42.57 -1.16 10.00
C THR A 756 42.72 -2.64 9.57
N LEU A 757 42.08 -3.57 10.28
CA LEU A 757 42.58 -4.94 10.42
C LEU A 757 42.44 -5.77 9.15
N LYS A 758 43.60 -6.17 8.64
CA LYS A 758 43.79 -7.43 7.92
C LYS A 758 44.04 -8.62 8.86
N GLU A 759 44.28 -8.39 10.15
CA GLU A 759 44.74 -9.42 11.11
C GLU A 759 44.02 -9.31 12.46
N ILE A 760 43.62 -10.42 13.07
CA ILE A 760 42.99 -10.44 14.40
C ILE A 760 44.08 -10.55 15.49
N VAL A 761 44.04 -9.69 16.52
CA VAL A 761 44.99 -9.75 17.64
C VAL A 761 44.44 -10.63 18.76
N GLY A 762 45.15 -11.69 19.12
CA GLY A 762 44.74 -12.56 20.22
C GLY A 762 45.84 -13.44 20.78
N MET A 763 45.42 -14.40 21.60
CA MET A 763 46.29 -15.35 22.27
C MET A 763 45.88 -16.77 21.90
N GLU A 764 46.78 -17.46 21.21
CA GLU A 764 46.65 -18.88 20.91
C GLU A 764 47.05 -19.72 22.12
N ASN A 765 46.26 -20.73 22.44
CA ASN A 765 46.71 -21.72 23.41
C ASN A 765 47.67 -22.71 22.73
N GLN A 766 48.94 -22.72 23.13
CA GLN A 766 49.94 -23.63 22.56
C GLN A 766 49.86 -25.06 23.11
N GLU A 767 49.00 -25.34 24.10
CA GLU A 767 48.74 -26.72 24.54
C GLU A 767 48.08 -27.52 23.39
N SER A 768 48.80 -28.52 22.88
CA SER A 768 48.33 -29.43 21.84
C SER A 768 47.07 -30.17 22.31
N GLN A 769 46.18 -30.53 21.36
CA GLN A 769 44.95 -31.31 21.58
C GLN A 769 45.17 -32.37 22.68
N LYS A 770 44.60 -32.17 23.86
CA LYS A 770 44.56 -33.24 24.85
C LYS A 770 43.66 -34.33 24.29
N VAL A 771 44.24 -35.53 24.17
CA VAL A 771 43.49 -36.74 23.92
C VAL A 771 42.79 -37.09 25.24
N GLN A 772 41.48 -36.90 25.29
CA GLN A 772 40.70 -37.36 26.44
C GLN A 772 40.49 -38.86 26.27
N CYS A 773 41.10 -39.67 27.12
CA CYS A 773 40.79 -41.09 27.19
C CYS A 773 39.46 -41.22 27.96
N MET A 774 38.43 -41.77 27.32
CA MET A 774 37.22 -42.17 28.01
C MET A 774 37.50 -43.44 28.84
N ASP A 775 36.65 -43.72 29.83
CA ASP A 775 36.79 -44.89 30.71
C ASP A 775 36.75 -46.24 29.95
N ASP A 776 36.30 -46.24 28.69
CA ASP A 776 36.29 -47.38 27.78
C ASP A 776 37.59 -47.55 26.95
N GLY A 777 38.59 -46.68 27.17
CA GLY A 777 39.85 -46.69 26.44
C GLY A 777 39.81 -46.00 25.07
N SER A 778 38.68 -45.39 24.68
CA SER A 778 38.60 -44.58 23.46
C SER A 778 39.22 -43.20 23.64
N THR A 779 39.94 -42.73 22.63
CA THR A 779 40.61 -41.42 22.60
C THR A 779 39.77 -40.40 21.86
N LYS A 780 39.26 -39.36 22.53
CA LYS A 780 38.57 -38.23 21.90
C LYS A 780 39.52 -37.02 21.80
N HIS A 781 39.73 -36.49 20.61
CA HIS A 781 40.40 -35.20 20.44
C HIS A 781 39.45 -34.10 20.91
N CYS A 782 39.88 -33.25 21.85
CA CYS A 782 39.16 -32.01 22.14
C CYS A 782 39.32 -31.04 20.95
N GLU A 783 38.23 -30.79 20.21
CA GLU A 783 38.17 -29.70 19.24
C GLU A 783 38.37 -28.36 19.97
N LYS A 784 39.24 -27.50 19.41
CA LYS A 784 39.47 -26.16 19.95
C LYS A 784 38.34 -25.23 19.52
N LYS A 785 37.85 -24.42 20.44
CA LYS A 785 36.82 -23.41 20.21
C LYS A 785 37.46 -22.06 19.91
N LEU A 786 36.86 -21.33 19.00
CA LEU A 786 37.26 -19.97 18.65
C LEU A 786 36.38 -18.97 19.42
N VAL A 787 36.99 -18.10 20.22
CA VAL A 787 36.26 -17.06 20.97
C VAL A 787 36.72 -15.68 20.51
N ILE A 788 35.79 -14.85 20.04
CA ILE A 788 36.10 -13.53 19.47
C ILE A 788 35.32 -12.43 20.19
N PHE A 789 36.06 -11.51 20.82
CA PHE A 789 35.53 -10.29 21.39
C PHE A 789 35.50 -9.16 20.34
N ILE A 790 34.32 -8.58 20.10
CA ILE A 790 34.09 -7.50 19.13
C ILE A 790 33.70 -6.23 19.90
N GLU A 791 34.57 -5.22 19.87
CA GLU A 791 34.33 -3.91 20.47
C GLU A 791 33.81 -2.90 19.43
N ILE A 792 32.54 -2.50 19.55
CA ILE A 792 31.83 -1.63 18.58
C ILE A 792 31.89 -0.12 18.90
N GLY A 793 32.51 0.24 20.03
CA GLY A 793 32.74 1.62 20.48
C GLY A 793 31.60 2.24 21.31
N ASN A 794 31.90 3.37 21.95
CA ASN A 794 31.08 3.99 23.01
C ASN A 794 29.86 4.80 22.55
N ARG A 795 29.58 4.92 21.23
CA ARG A 795 28.38 5.64 20.78
C ARG A 795 27.15 4.79 21.09
N ARG A 796 26.19 5.37 21.81
CA ARG A 796 24.91 4.73 22.13
C ARG A 796 24.22 4.32 20.82
N ILE A 797 23.79 3.05 20.74
CA ILE A 797 22.92 2.50 19.70
C ILE A 797 21.47 2.78 20.08
#